data_AF-A0A4R9GJT6-F1
#
_entry.id   AF-A0A4R9GJT6-F1
#
_cell.length_a   1.000
_cell.length_b   1.000
_cell.length_c   1.000
_cell.angle_alpha   90.00
_cell.angle_beta   90.00
_cell.angle_gamma   90.00
#
_symmetry.space_group_name_H-M   'P 1'
#
loop_
_entity.id
_entity.type
_entity.pdbx_description
1 polymer ?
#
loop_
_entity_poly.entity_id
_entity_poly.type
_entity_poly.pdbx_seq_one_letter_code
_entity_poly.pdbx_strand_id
1 'polypeptide(L)'
;MDIFLIIVGVMCILGVMDLVVGVSNDAVNFTNSAVGARAASRRSILIIASIGVLVGAMSSSGMMEVARKGIFRPEYFSLAELMFLFLAVMVADIILLDLYNTLGLPTSTTVSLVFELLGASLAIAFLKTETPNDAFRIINAESALKIIFGIVLSVILAFFAGMILMFLFRLVFSFKLEKTLRRFGGVFAGLSTTTVLFFVILTAMKGSTMISKDVLKWLNLHFGQIILFSFIGFSVLFQILVLSGRNVLKFVVLLGTAALAMAFASNDLVNFIGVPIASLQTHELIRSLNGDSGALAAGLAGEVPTPNLLLFLAALVMIISLFRSKKAETVTLTEVNLGSQGQTIETFQTSLAARVFVQIALGIYRPLRAILPKSLRSWIAERMKNNASEDIVRIHESDAFDLLRASVNILIASGLILIGTMQKLPLSTTFVTFMVAMGTSLADGAWQKENAIHRVSGVLTVVGGWFMTAIFASVLGGIIAVSFFYFGFAAVIGVLALTLFLVVLFAKVHGQRKATYDESVEKLVNLTNHPEKALAKTVSSISGSLILAKKAMNNVCSGYINGKKKDFKQTGRLLKNLKKTYESSISGFLTLAERHFDESEFQSIHPMTGALGYIDRISENISNILRSSSNSIDSHRTALNKDEREDLKDLRKLAEEGFELLVDSDKIPSLLEKARSKKKLKELSDIKIRIYKNQMKRIRKGESKLKSSVAYFVIVEELVDINENLMALAEDLAQVIPWAESKKRALQRSAPHIGNGKISTFPAPSAGKQKKKKKQKT
;
A
#
# COMPACT_ATOMS: atom_id res chain seq x y z
N MET A 1 -18.70 -30.82 29.71
CA MET A 1 -18.45 -30.51 28.29
C MET A 1 -16.95 -30.36 28.15
N ASP A 2 -16.29 -31.31 27.50
CA ASP A 2 -14.82 -31.36 27.46
C ASP A 2 -14.26 -30.05 26.94
N ILE A 3 -13.33 -29.43 27.68
CA ILE A 3 -12.64 -28.19 27.29
C ILE A 3 -12.08 -28.31 25.87
N PHE A 4 -11.72 -29.54 25.47
CA PHE A 4 -11.33 -29.92 24.11
C PHE A 4 -12.37 -29.56 23.05
N LEU A 5 -13.65 -29.90 23.27
CA LEU A 5 -14.74 -29.63 22.32
C LEU A 5 -14.98 -28.12 22.13
N ILE A 6 -14.76 -27.34 23.18
CA ILE A 6 -14.83 -25.87 23.11
C ILE A 6 -13.68 -25.32 22.26
N ILE A 7 -12.45 -25.81 22.46
CA ILE A 7 -11.27 -25.40 21.68
C ILE A 7 -11.47 -25.76 20.19
N VAL A 8 -11.96 -26.96 19.90
CA VAL A 8 -12.29 -27.40 18.54
C VAL A 8 -13.32 -26.48 17.88
N GLY A 9 -14.39 -26.13 18.58
CA GLY A 9 -15.41 -25.20 18.09
C GLY A 9 -14.85 -23.80 17.81
N VAL A 10 -14.00 -23.29 18.71
CA VAL A 10 -13.27 -22.02 18.51
C VAL A 10 -12.36 -22.10 17.29
N MET A 11 -11.59 -23.18 17.12
CA MET A 11 -10.72 -23.38 15.97
C MET A 11 -11.48 -23.37 14.65
N CYS A 12 -12.69 -23.93 14.59
CA CYS A 12 -13.52 -23.87 13.39
C CYS A 12 -13.91 -22.43 13.03
N ILE A 13 -14.27 -21.61 14.03
CA ILE A 13 -14.59 -20.18 13.81
C ILE A 13 -13.35 -19.42 13.36
N LEU A 14 -12.20 -19.65 14.02
CA LEU A 14 -10.93 -19.05 13.64
C LEU A 14 -10.53 -19.47 12.23
N GLY A 15 -10.70 -20.72 11.82
CA GLY A 15 -10.40 -21.18 10.47
C GLY A 15 -11.21 -20.47 9.39
N VAL A 16 -12.48 -20.14 9.66
CA VAL A 16 -13.29 -19.30 8.76
C VAL A 16 -12.74 -17.88 8.70
N MET A 17 -12.37 -17.28 9.84
CA MET A 17 -11.75 -15.95 9.87
C MET A 17 -10.43 -15.94 9.11
N ASP A 18 -9.62 -16.97 9.30
CA ASP A 18 -8.31 -17.13 8.71
C ASP A 18 -8.40 -17.31 7.19
N LEU A 19 -9.35 -18.11 6.69
CA LEU A 19 -9.66 -18.16 5.25
C LEU A 19 -10.01 -16.77 4.68
N VAL A 20 -10.78 -15.96 5.40
CA VAL A 20 -11.15 -14.62 4.93
C VAL A 20 -9.93 -13.71 4.87
N VAL A 21 -9.09 -13.73 5.90
CA VAL A 21 -7.90 -12.88 6.01
C VAL A 21 -6.78 -13.35 5.07
N GLY A 22 -6.51 -14.66 5.01
CA GLY A 22 -5.54 -15.27 4.11
C GLY A 22 -5.85 -15.04 2.64
N VAL A 23 -7.10 -15.28 2.20
CA VAL A 23 -7.52 -14.96 0.82
C VAL A 23 -7.41 -13.46 0.55
N SER A 24 -7.66 -12.62 1.54
CA SER A 24 -7.49 -11.18 1.36
C SER A 24 -6.04 -10.79 1.09
N ASN A 25 -5.07 -11.58 1.53
CA ASN A 25 -3.67 -11.34 1.23
C ASN A 25 -3.26 -11.95 -0.12
N ASP A 26 -3.56 -13.24 -0.32
CA ASP A 26 -3.06 -14.00 -1.47
C ASP A 26 -3.86 -13.81 -2.76
N ALA A 27 -5.02 -13.13 -2.70
CA ALA A 27 -5.78 -12.76 -3.89
C ALA A 27 -4.95 -12.02 -4.94
N VAL A 28 -3.98 -11.22 -4.50
CA VAL A 28 -3.11 -10.46 -5.40
C VAL A 28 -2.26 -11.38 -6.29
N ASN A 29 -1.79 -12.51 -5.76
CA ASN A 29 -0.85 -13.42 -6.43
C ASN A 29 -1.39 -13.96 -7.76
N PHE A 30 -2.70 -14.15 -7.86
CA PHE A 30 -3.37 -14.67 -9.06
C PHE A 30 -4.22 -13.64 -9.81
N THR A 31 -4.63 -12.53 -9.17
CA THR A 31 -5.42 -11.48 -9.84
C THR A 31 -4.61 -10.31 -10.38
N ASN A 32 -3.41 -10.03 -9.85
CA ASN A 32 -2.61 -8.85 -10.22
C ASN A 32 -2.44 -8.70 -11.73
N SER A 33 -1.92 -9.73 -12.40
CA SER A 33 -1.64 -9.65 -13.85
C SER A 33 -2.90 -9.38 -14.68
N ALA A 34 -4.03 -9.99 -14.32
CA ALA A 34 -5.30 -9.79 -15.02
C ALA A 34 -5.95 -8.43 -14.73
N VAL A 35 -5.87 -7.97 -13.47
CA VAL A 35 -6.41 -6.69 -13.03
C VAL A 35 -5.57 -5.53 -13.58
N GLY A 36 -4.25 -5.63 -13.46
CA GLY A 36 -3.30 -4.59 -13.89
C GLY A 36 -3.29 -4.37 -15.40
N ALA A 37 -3.42 -5.42 -16.21
CA ALA A 37 -3.54 -5.29 -17.67
C ALA A 37 -4.98 -5.27 -18.18
N ARG A 38 -5.96 -5.17 -17.27
CA ARG A 38 -7.41 -5.13 -17.59
C ARG A 38 -7.81 -6.19 -18.62
N ALA A 39 -7.33 -7.41 -18.42
CA ALA A 39 -7.54 -8.52 -19.36
C ALA A 39 -9.04 -8.83 -19.56
N ALA A 40 -9.85 -8.63 -18.53
CA ALA A 40 -11.30 -8.65 -18.57
C ALA A 40 -11.89 -7.71 -17.50
N SER A 41 -13.23 -7.63 -17.42
CA SER A 41 -13.88 -6.92 -16.32
C SER A 41 -13.52 -7.54 -14.97
N ARG A 42 -13.49 -6.74 -13.89
CA ARG A 42 -13.24 -7.23 -12.52
C ARG A 42 -14.09 -8.47 -12.20
N ARG A 43 -15.39 -8.41 -12.51
CA ARG A 43 -16.32 -9.54 -12.26
C ARG A 43 -15.89 -10.80 -13.00
N SER A 44 -15.51 -10.68 -14.27
CA SER A 44 -15.05 -11.82 -15.08
C SER A 44 -13.77 -12.43 -14.51
N ILE A 45 -12.79 -11.61 -14.11
CA ILE A 45 -11.54 -12.08 -13.49
C ILE A 45 -11.83 -12.85 -12.21
N LEU A 46 -12.69 -12.31 -11.35
CA LEU A 46 -13.06 -12.96 -10.08
C LEU A 46 -13.83 -14.27 -10.30
N ILE A 47 -14.72 -14.35 -11.29
CA ILE A 47 -15.42 -15.60 -11.63
C ILE A 47 -14.41 -16.67 -12.07
N ILE A 48 -13.47 -16.31 -12.95
CA ILE A 48 -12.45 -17.22 -13.46
C ILE A 48 -11.52 -17.70 -12.32
N ALA A 49 -11.08 -16.78 -11.46
CA ALA A 49 -10.32 -17.13 -10.26
C ALA A 49 -11.13 -18.05 -9.32
N SER A 50 -12.43 -17.81 -9.16
CA SER A 50 -13.31 -18.65 -8.31
C SER A 50 -13.45 -20.08 -8.81
N ILE A 51 -13.49 -20.28 -10.13
CA ILE A 51 -13.46 -21.63 -10.73
C ILE A 51 -12.13 -22.30 -10.37
N GLY A 52 -11.02 -21.59 -10.52
CA GLY A 52 -9.70 -22.07 -10.08
C GLY A 52 -9.68 -22.47 -8.61
N VAL A 53 -10.15 -21.59 -7.72
CA VAL A 53 -10.24 -21.84 -6.27
C VAL A 53 -11.06 -23.09 -5.96
N LEU A 54 -12.22 -23.26 -6.61
CA LEU A 54 -13.09 -24.41 -6.39
C LEU A 54 -12.41 -25.72 -6.81
N VAL A 55 -11.84 -25.76 -8.02
CA VAL A 55 -11.12 -26.95 -8.52
C VAL A 55 -9.89 -27.25 -7.66
N GLY A 56 -9.15 -26.22 -7.25
CA GLY A 56 -7.96 -26.35 -6.39
C GLY A 56 -8.30 -26.90 -5.01
N ALA A 57 -9.31 -26.33 -4.35
CA ALA A 57 -9.76 -26.79 -3.04
C ALA A 57 -10.24 -28.25 -3.06
N MET A 58 -10.98 -28.64 -4.10
CA MET A 58 -11.43 -30.04 -4.28
C MET A 58 -10.30 -31.01 -4.62
N SER A 59 -9.18 -30.51 -5.16
CA SER A 59 -7.97 -31.29 -5.46
C SER A 59 -6.94 -31.25 -4.33
N SER A 60 -7.24 -30.56 -3.23
CA SER A 60 -6.34 -30.45 -2.09
C SER A 60 -6.41 -31.72 -1.26
N SER A 61 -5.43 -32.60 -1.42
CA SER A 61 -5.07 -33.56 -0.38
C SER A 61 -3.55 -33.60 -0.24
N GLY A 62 -3.04 -33.78 0.98
CA GLY A 62 -1.63 -34.15 1.15
C GLY A 62 -0.59 -33.05 1.39
N MET A 63 -0.93 -31.84 1.85
CA MET A 63 0.08 -30.94 2.47
C MET A 63 0.02 -30.84 4.00
N MET A 64 -0.85 -31.64 4.62
CA MET A 64 -1.00 -31.69 6.07
C MET A 64 0.25 -32.21 6.80
N GLU A 65 1.25 -32.72 6.08
CA GLU A 65 2.49 -33.26 6.65
C GLU A 65 3.52 -32.18 7.02
N VAL A 66 3.61 -31.08 6.25
CA VAL A 66 4.60 -30.01 6.49
C VAL A 66 4.28 -29.24 7.77
N ALA A 67 3.00 -28.88 7.98
CA ALA A 67 2.54 -28.17 9.18
C ALA A 67 2.60 -29.04 10.47
N ARG A 68 2.62 -30.38 10.33
CA ARG A 68 2.59 -31.31 11.47
C ARG A 68 3.95 -31.90 11.84
N LYS A 69 4.86 -32.18 10.89
CA LYS A 69 6.16 -32.83 11.17
C LYS A 69 7.37 -32.12 10.56
N GLY A 70 7.16 -31.12 9.71
CA GLY A 70 8.25 -30.43 9.01
C GLY A 70 9.08 -29.51 9.90
N ILE A 71 8.48 -28.96 10.97
CA ILE A 71 9.09 -27.90 11.80
C ILE A 71 9.41 -28.37 13.20
N PHE A 72 8.55 -29.18 13.81
CA PHE A 72 8.76 -29.75 15.13
C PHE A 72 8.33 -31.22 15.13
N ARG A 73 8.78 -31.98 16.13
CA ARG A 73 8.44 -33.39 16.32
C ARG A 73 7.26 -33.52 17.29
N PRO A 74 6.04 -33.89 16.83
CA PRO A 74 4.84 -33.89 17.68
C PRO A 74 4.92 -34.82 18.90
N GLU A 75 5.71 -35.88 18.80
CA GLU A 75 5.91 -36.90 19.85
C GLU A 75 6.45 -36.34 21.18
N TYR A 76 7.08 -35.16 21.17
CA TYR A 76 7.59 -34.49 22.38
C TYR A 76 6.56 -33.57 23.06
N PHE A 77 5.35 -33.46 22.51
CA PHE A 77 4.28 -32.61 23.03
C PHE A 77 3.10 -33.45 23.48
N SER A 78 2.53 -33.11 24.63
CA SER A 78 1.24 -33.65 25.06
C SER A 78 0.13 -33.12 24.18
N LEU A 79 -1.01 -33.80 24.17
CA LEU A 79 -2.18 -33.39 23.41
C LEU A 79 -2.64 -31.96 23.73
N ALA A 80 -2.67 -31.59 25.02
CA ALA A 80 -3.07 -30.26 25.44
C ALA A 80 -2.10 -29.17 24.96
N GLU A 81 -0.79 -29.46 25.02
CA GLU A 81 0.24 -28.55 24.49
C GLU A 81 0.13 -28.40 22.97
N LEU A 82 -0.12 -29.48 22.24
CA LEU A 82 -0.33 -29.42 20.79
C LEU A 82 -1.56 -28.59 20.42
N MET A 83 -2.67 -28.75 21.16
CA MET A 83 -3.88 -27.95 20.94
C MET A 83 -3.65 -26.47 21.23
N PHE A 84 -2.95 -26.13 22.30
CA PHE A 84 -2.59 -24.75 22.60
C PHE A 84 -1.60 -24.17 21.60
N LEU A 85 -0.59 -24.94 21.18
CA LEU A 85 0.35 -24.53 20.15
C LEU A 85 -0.39 -24.19 18.85
N PHE A 86 -1.26 -25.09 18.38
CA PHE A 86 -2.03 -24.87 17.17
C PHE A 86 -3.03 -23.71 17.28
N LEU A 87 -3.67 -23.54 18.44
CA LEU A 87 -4.55 -22.41 18.70
C LEU A 87 -3.75 -21.09 18.70
N ALA A 88 -2.55 -21.10 19.27
CA ALA A 88 -1.67 -19.93 19.31
C ALA A 88 -1.25 -19.50 17.91
N VAL A 89 -0.88 -20.47 17.07
CA VAL A 89 -0.53 -20.26 15.66
C VAL A 89 -1.71 -19.66 14.89
N MET A 90 -2.90 -20.26 14.97
CA MET A 90 -4.11 -19.74 14.29
C MET A 90 -4.43 -18.30 14.69
N VAL A 91 -4.31 -17.97 15.97
CA VAL A 91 -4.56 -16.60 16.45
C VAL A 91 -3.46 -15.65 15.95
N ALA A 92 -2.20 -16.07 16.02
CA ALA A 92 -1.08 -15.27 15.53
C ALA A 92 -1.23 -14.97 14.04
N ASP A 93 -1.59 -15.96 13.21
CA ASP A 93 -1.75 -15.80 11.76
C ASP A 93 -2.86 -14.80 11.45
N ILE A 94 -4.03 -14.93 12.07
CA ILE A 94 -5.14 -13.98 11.90
C ILE A 94 -4.70 -12.55 12.24
N ILE A 95 -4.03 -12.35 13.38
CA ILE A 95 -3.56 -11.01 13.79
C ILE A 95 -2.55 -10.46 12.79
N LEU A 96 -1.58 -11.29 12.40
CA LEU A 96 -0.46 -10.89 11.55
C LEU A 96 -0.94 -10.58 10.13
N LEU A 97 -1.68 -11.50 9.51
CA LEU A 97 -2.22 -11.32 8.17
C LEU A 97 -3.22 -10.17 8.12
N ASP A 98 -4.06 -9.99 9.16
CA ASP A 98 -5.01 -8.87 9.19
C ASP A 98 -4.30 -7.51 9.33
N LEU A 99 -3.18 -7.47 10.04
CA LEU A 99 -2.29 -6.31 10.09
C LEU A 99 -1.72 -6.00 8.69
N TYR A 100 -1.09 -6.98 8.03
CA TYR A 100 -0.52 -6.80 6.68
C TYR A 100 -1.58 -6.35 5.67
N ASN A 101 -2.74 -6.98 5.67
CA ASN A 101 -3.90 -6.61 4.86
C ASN A 101 -4.38 -5.18 5.14
N THR A 102 -4.36 -4.76 6.40
CA THR A 102 -4.72 -3.38 6.81
C THR A 102 -3.70 -2.37 6.32
N LEU A 103 -2.42 -2.74 6.33
CA LEU A 103 -1.33 -1.92 5.80
C LEU A 103 -1.28 -1.92 4.27
N GLY A 104 -2.00 -2.84 3.60
CA GLY A 104 -1.98 -3.03 2.15
C GLY A 104 -0.69 -3.68 1.66
N LEU A 105 0.01 -4.44 2.51
CA LEU A 105 1.29 -5.04 2.20
C LEU A 105 1.09 -6.54 1.90
N PRO A 106 1.50 -7.04 0.71
CA PRO A 106 1.45 -8.47 0.42
C PRO A 106 2.46 -9.22 1.29
N THR A 107 2.04 -10.32 1.89
CA THR A 107 2.87 -11.21 2.71
C THR A 107 2.61 -12.67 2.31
N SER A 108 3.31 -13.63 2.92
CA SER A 108 3.12 -15.04 2.59
C SER A 108 2.54 -15.80 3.75
N THR A 109 1.35 -16.36 3.54
CA THR A 109 0.64 -17.24 4.49
C THR A 109 1.47 -18.47 4.84
N THR A 110 2.14 -19.09 3.86
CA THR A 110 3.08 -20.19 4.09
C THR A 110 4.23 -19.79 5.03
N VAL A 111 4.80 -18.59 4.85
CA VAL A 111 5.93 -18.12 5.66
C VAL A 111 5.48 -17.76 7.07
N SER A 112 4.35 -17.05 7.20
CA SER A 112 3.74 -16.75 8.51
C SER A 112 3.52 -18.02 9.32
N LEU A 113 2.82 -19.01 8.73
CA LEU A 113 2.54 -20.28 9.39
C LEU A 113 3.81 -21.02 9.81
N VAL A 114 4.82 -21.10 8.92
CA VAL A 114 6.09 -21.77 9.22
C VAL A 114 6.79 -21.11 10.42
N PHE A 115 6.88 -19.78 10.43
CA PHE A 115 7.57 -19.08 11.51
C PHE A 115 6.74 -19.01 12.80
N GLU A 116 5.42 -18.95 12.73
CA GLU A 116 4.54 -19.08 13.89
C GLU A 116 4.67 -20.45 14.55
N LEU A 117 4.63 -21.53 13.75
CA LEU A 117 4.84 -22.89 14.24
C LEU A 117 6.23 -23.02 14.86
N LEU A 118 7.27 -22.49 14.20
CA LEU A 118 8.64 -22.49 14.72
C LEU A 118 8.73 -21.74 16.05
N GLY A 119 8.19 -20.53 16.14
CA GLY A 119 8.22 -19.73 17.36
C GLY A 119 7.43 -20.33 18.51
N ALA A 120 6.21 -20.82 18.26
CA ALA A 120 5.36 -21.46 19.24
C ALA A 120 5.97 -22.77 19.76
N SER A 121 6.43 -23.64 18.86
CA SER A 121 7.07 -24.91 19.23
C SER A 121 8.39 -24.71 19.94
N LEU A 122 9.23 -23.76 19.50
CA LEU A 122 10.53 -23.48 20.12
C LEU A 122 10.36 -22.89 21.52
N ALA A 123 9.39 -21.99 21.70
CA ALA A 123 9.10 -21.41 23.01
C ALA A 123 8.66 -22.47 24.02
N ILE A 124 7.73 -23.36 23.63
CA ILE A 124 7.31 -24.48 24.48
C ILE A 124 8.47 -25.46 24.71
N ALA A 125 9.27 -25.77 23.68
CA ALA A 125 10.42 -26.66 23.83
C ALA A 125 11.41 -26.12 24.87
N PHE A 126 11.76 -24.83 24.83
CA PHE A 126 12.62 -24.20 25.84
C PHE A 126 12.04 -24.24 27.25
N LEU A 127 10.71 -24.16 27.40
CA LEU A 127 10.08 -24.30 28.72
C LEU A 127 10.12 -25.73 29.27
N LYS A 128 10.25 -26.73 28.38
CA LYS A 128 10.26 -28.16 28.75
C LYS A 128 11.66 -28.73 28.94
N THR A 129 12.68 -28.11 28.38
CA THR A 129 14.05 -28.63 28.38
C THR A 129 15.00 -27.75 29.18
N GLU A 130 15.91 -28.37 29.92
CA GLU A 130 16.93 -27.64 30.69
C GLU A 130 18.08 -27.11 29.82
N THR A 131 18.35 -27.73 28.66
CA THR A 131 19.40 -27.31 27.74
C THR A 131 18.86 -26.82 26.40
N PRO A 132 19.45 -25.76 25.80
CA PRO A 132 19.07 -25.31 24.46
C PRO A 132 19.22 -26.36 23.37
N ASN A 133 20.17 -27.29 23.52
CA ASN A 133 20.45 -28.31 22.51
C ASN A 133 19.33 -29.35 22.42
N ASP A 134 18.68 -29.65 23.55
CA ASP A 134 17.51 -30.55 23.57
C ASP A 134 16.27 -29.86 22.98
N ALA A 135 16.07 -28.57 23.23
CA ALA A 135 15.03 -27.79 22.56
C ALA A 135 15.21 -27.83 21.02
N PHE A 136 16.43 -27.67 20.53
CA PHE A 136 16.72 -27.74 19.08
C PHE A 136 16.57 -29.15 18.48
N ARG A 137 16.55 -30.21 19.29
CA ARG A 137 16.24 -31.58 18.82
C ARG A 137 14.74 -31.82 18.70
N ILE A 138 13.96 -31.21 19.58
CA ILE A 138 12.48 -31.19 19.50
C ILE A 138 12.03 -30.45 18.23
N ILE A 139 12.78 -29.40 17.85
CA ILE A 139 12.64 -28.71 16.57
C ILE A 139 13.33 -29.51 15.45
N ASN A 140 12.68 -29.65 14.31
CA ASN A 140 13.29 -30.25 13.12
C ASN A 140 14.19 -29.22 12.42
N ALA A 141 15.29 -28.83 13.08
CA ALA A 141 16.12 -27.68 12.71
C ALA A 141 16.67 -27.75 11.28
N GLU A 142 17.08 -28.95 10.82
CA GLU A 142 17.57 -29.15 9.46
C GLU A 142 16.48 -28.84 8.42
N SER A 143 15.28 -29.36 8.62
CA SER A 143 14.13 -29.12 7.74
C SER A 143 13.71 -27.65 7.78
N ALA A 144 13.66 -27.05 8.97
CA ALA A 144 13.34 -25.63 9.15
C ALA A 144 14.33 -24.72 8.42
N LEU A 145 15.64 -24.95 8.56
CA LEU A 145 16.67 -24.17 7.85
C LEU A 145 16.56 -24.33 6.33
N LYS A 146 16.34 -25.56 5.84
CA LYS A 146 16.14 -25.82 4.41
C LYS A 146 14.94 -25.05 3.86
N ILE A 147 13.85 -24.96 4.62
CA ILE A 147 12.67 -24.16 4.27
C ILE A 147 13.02 -22.67 4.19
N ILE A 148 13.69 -22.12 5.20
CA ILE A 148 14.08 -20.71 5.26
C ILE A 148 14.99 -20.34 4.07
N PHE A 149 16.01 -21.14 3.79
CA PHE A 149 16.91 -20.91 2.65
C PHE A 149 16.17 -21.00 1.31
N GLY A 150 15.26 -21.97 1.15
CA GLY A 150 14.44 -22.10 -0.05
C GLY A 150 13.58 -20.86 -0.32
N ILE A 151 12.95 -20.33 0.74
CA ILE A 151 12.14 -19.11 0.67
C ILE A 151 12.99 -17.91 0.23
N VAL A 152 14.14 -17.66 0.87
CA VAL A 152 15.00 -16.50 0.54
C VAL A 152 15.58 -16.59 -0.87
N LEU A 153 16.04 -17.77 -1.28
CA LEU A 153 16.62 -17.98 -2.61
C LEU A 153 15.57 -17.75 -3.71
N SER A 154 14.32 -18.14 -3.48
CA SER A 154 13.23 -17.98 -4.44
C SER A 154 12.97 -16.52 -4.81
N VAL A 155 13.07 -15.59 -3.84
CA VAL A 155 12.89 -14.14 -4.04
C VAL A 155 13.88 -13.61 -5.08
N ILE A 156 15.16 -13.96 -4.92
CA ILE A 156 16.24 -13.51 -5.79
C ILE A 156 16.07 -14.09 -7.20
N LEU A 157 15.90 -15.41 -7.29
CA LEU A 157 15.75 -16.10 -8.58
C LEU A 157 14.53 -15.59 -9.36
N ALA A 158 13.39 -15.39 -8.69
CA ALA A 158 12.17 -14.88 -9.30
C ALA A 158 12.36 -13.47 -9.88
N PHE A 159 13.01 -12.57 -9.14
CA PHE A 159 13.28 -11.21 -9.60
C PHE A 159 14.15 -11.18 -10.85
N PHE A 160 15.29 -11.91 -10.84
CA PHE A 160 16.20 -11.95 -11.98
C PHE A 160 15.60 -12.68 -13.18
N ALA A 161 14.87 -13.78 -12.97
CA ALA A 161 14.16 -14.47 -14.05
C ALA A 161 13.11 -13.56 -14.71
N GLY A 162 12.31 -12.85 -13.90
CA GLY A 162 11.37 -11.84 -14.38
C GLY A 162 12.06 -10.77 -15.22
N MET A 163 13.13 -10.17 -14.70
CA MET A 163 13.88 -9.12 -15.38
C MET A 163 14.49 -9.59 -16.71
N ILE A 164 15.21 -10.70 -16.71
CA ILE A 164 15.91 -11.20 -17.89
C ILE A 164 14.92 -11.64 -18.97
N LEU A 165 13.93 -12.46 -18.61
CA LEU A 165 12.99 -13.00 -19.59
C LEU A 165 12.07 -11.92 -20.15
N MET A 166 11.63 -10.96 -19.33
CA MET A 166 10.83 -9.84 -19.83
C MET A 166 11.63 -8.98 -20.80
N PHE A 167 12.90 -8.69 -20.50
CA PHE A 167 13.78 -7.98 -21.42
C PHE A 167 13.88 -8.72 -22.77
N LEU A 168 14.08 -10.04 -22.76
CA LEU A 168 14.12 -10.86 -23.98
C LEU A 168 12.79 -10.82 -24.74
N PHE A 169 11.65 -10.97 -24.06
CA PHE A 169 10.34 -10.88 -24.70
C PHE A 169 10.08 -9.49 -25.28
N ARG A 170 10.55 -8.40 -24.65
CA ARG A 170 10.47 -7.05 -25.22
C ARG A 170 11.36 -6.87 -26.43
N LEU A 171 12.52 -7.51 -26.48
CA LEU A 171 13.32 -7.53 -27.70
C LEU A 171 12.59 -8.24 -28.85
N VAL A 172 11.74 -9.24 -28.59
CA VAL A 172 10.94 -9.90 -29.64
C VAL A 172 9.71 -9.06 -30.02
N PHE A 173 8.88 -8.72 -29.03
CA PHE A 173 7.55 -8.15 -29.24
C PHE A 173 7.52 -6.62 -29.34
N SER A 174 8.51 -5.91 -28.77
CA SER A 174 8.50 -4.45 -28.59
C SER A 174 7.21 -3.92 -27.90
N PHE A 175 7.03 -2.61 -27.85
CA PHE A 175 5.76 -1.99 -27.44
C PHE A 175 4.72 -1.92 -28.57
N LYS A 176 5.13 -2.11 -29.84
CA LYS A 176 4.22 -2.15 -31.00
C LYS A 176 3.66 -3.56 -31.19
N LEU A 177 2.84 -3.99 -30.23
CA LEU A 177 2.37 -5.38 -30.09
C LEU A 177 1.63 -5.94 -31.31
N GLU A 178 0.87 -5.12 -32.04
CA GLU A 178 0.01 -5.60 -33.12
C GLU A 178 0.77 -6.36 -34.22
N LYS A 179 1.90 -5.81 -34.68
CA LYS A 179 2.70 -6.41 -35.77
C LYS A 179 3.46 -7.65 -35.30
N THR A 180 3.99 -7.62 -34.09
CA THR A 180 4.81 -8.71 -33.55
C THR A 180 3.95 -9.86 -33.05
N LEU A 181 2.79 -9.57 -32.47
CA LEU A 181 1.80 -10.58 -32.08
C LEU A 181 1.32 -11.38 -33.28
N ARG A 182 1.11 -10.74 -34.44
CA ARG A 182 0.76 -11.46 -35.68
C ARG A 182 1.80 -12.51 -36.10
N ARG A 183 3.09 -12.27 -35.79
CA ARG A 183 4.20 -13.16 -36.19
C ARG A 183 4.54 -14.22 -35.15
N PHE A 184 4.59 -13.83 -33.88
CA PHE A 184 5.11 -14.68 -32.79
C PHE A 184 4.07 -15.03 -31.73
N GLY A 185 2.85 -14.47 -31.83
CA GLY A 185 1.81 -14.60 -30.82
C GLY A 185 1.32 -16.03 -30.63
N GLY A 186 1.23 -16.83 -31.70
CA GLY A 186 0.85 -18.23 -31.60
C GLY A 186 1.86 -19.05 -30.79
N VAL A 187 3.15 -18.96 -31.15
CA VAL A 187 4.24 -19.66 -30.46
C VAL A 187 4.33 -19.24 -28.98
N PHE A 188 4.23 -17.94 -28.70
CA PHE A 188 4.26 -17.44 -27.33
C PHE A 188 3.06 -17.94 -26.51
N ALA A 189 1.84 -17.81 -27.04
CA ALA A 189 0.64 -18.26 -26.34
C ALA A 189 0.62 -19.79 -26.18
N GLY A 190 1.16 -20.54 -27.15
CA GLY A 190 1.36 -21.98 -27.06
C GLY A 190 2.33 -22.35 -25.94
N LEU A 191 3.49 -21.69 -25.86
CA LEU A 191 4.45 -21.87 -24.78
C LEU A 191 3.81 -21.58 -23.41
N SER A 192 3.19 -20.41 -23.27
CA SER A 192 2.56 -20.00 -22.01
C SER A 192 1.45 -20.96 -21.59
N THR A 193 0.57 -21.34 -22.51
CA THR A 193 -0.55 -22.24 -22.22
C THR A 193 -0.06 -23.63 -21.83
N THR A 194 0.94 -24.17 -22.53
CA THR A 194 1.55 -25.46 -22.15
C THR A 194 2.15 -25.38 -20.76
N THR A 195 2.96 -24.36 -20.45
CA THR A 195 3.56 -24.21 -19.11
C THR A 195 2.49 -24.12 -18.02
N VAL A 196 1.46 -23.31 -18.23
CA VAL A 196 0.36 -23.12 -17.26
C VAL A 196 -0.46 -24.40 -17.09
N LEU A 197 -0.79 -25.11 -18.17
CA LEU A 197 -1.57 -26.34 -18.11
C LEU A 197 -0.80 -27.45 -17.40
N PHE A 198 0.50 -27.60 -17.68
CA PHE A 198 1.34 -28.58 -17.01
C PHE A 198 1.57 -28.26 -15.54
N PHE A 199 1.70 -26.99 -15.21
CA PHE A 199 1.68 -26.52 -13.83
C PHE A 199 0.39 -26.98 -13.12
N VAL A 200 -0.78 -26.72 -13.70
CA VAL A 200 -2.07 -27.15 -13.16
C VAL A 200 -2.13 -28.67 -12.99
N ILE A 201 -1.78 -29.43 -14.02
CA ILE A 201 -1.83 -30.90 -14.00
C ILE A 201 -0.94 -31.46 -12.89
N LEU A 202 0.31 -31.00 -12.78
CA LEU A 202 1.23 -31.50 -11.75
C LEU A 202 0.81 -31.10 -10.34
N THR A 203 0.28 -29.89 -10.15
CA THR A 203 -0.26 -29.47 -8.86
C THR A 203 -1.49 -30.28 -8.47
N ALA A 204 -2.41 -30.53 -9.41
CA ALA A 204 -3.56 -31.40 -9.18
C ALA A 204 -3.16 -32.85 -8.86
N MET A 205 -2.14 -33.37 -9.55
CA MET A 205 -1.68 -34.76 -9.40
C MET A 205 -1.03 -35.05 -8.06
N LYS A 206 -0.40 -34.06 -7.42
CA LYS A 206 0.26 -34.25 -6.12
C LYS A 206 -0.69 -34.53 -4.96
N GLY A 207 -1.96 -34.12 -5.08
CA GLY A 207 -2.96 -34.21 -4.03
C GLY A 207 -4.25 -34.89 -4.47
N SER A 208 -4.26 -35.60 -5.59
CA SER A 208 -5.49 -36.20 -6.09
C SER A 208 -5.60 -37.66 -5.69
N THR A 209 -6.66 -37.99 -4.93
CA THR A 209 -7.18 -39.36 -4.82
C THR A 209 -7.91 -39.82 -6.08
N MET A 210 -8.17 -38.90 -7.02
CA MET A 210 -8.91 -39.17 -8.26
C MET A 210 -8.03 -39.67 -9.41
N ILE A 211 -6.70 -39.54 -9.33
CA ILE A 211 -5.78 -40.00 -10.38
C ILE A 211 -5.12 -41.32 -9.95
N SER A 212 -5.31 -42.38 -10.75
CA SER A 212 -4.71 -43.69 -10.46
C SER A 212 -3.18 -43.66 -10.57
N LYS A 213 -2.51 -44.51 -9.77
CA LYS A 213 -1.03 -44.62 -9.76
C LYS A 213 -0.47 -45.01 -11.14
N ASP A 214 -1.23 -45.72 -11.95
CA ASP A 214 -0.83 -46.13 -13.30
C ASP A 214 -0.86 -44.97 -14.30
N VAL A 215 -1.86 -44.09 -14.21
CA VAL A 215 -1.93 -42.86 -15.00
C VAL A 215 -0.77 -41.94 -14.65
N LEU A 216 -0.42 -41.84 -13.37
CA LEU A 216 0.74 -41.11 -12.87
C LEU A 216 2.07 -41.62 -13.46
N LYS A 217 2.28 -42.94 -13.49
CA LYS A 217 3.48 -43.55 -14.09
C LYS A 217 3.56 -43.30 -15.59
N TRP A 218 2.43 -43.43 -16.31
CA TRP A 218 2.38 -43.17 -17.75
C TRP A 218 2.70 -41.70 -18.09
N LEU A 219 2.11 -40.76 -17.34
CA LEU A 219 2.38 -39.32 -17.50
C LEU A 219 3.86 -38.99 -17.28
N ASN A 220 4.48 -39.57 -16.26
CA ASN A 220 5.91 -39.36 -15.99
C ASN A 220 6.80 -39.92 -17.10
N LEU A 221 6.46 -41.10 -17.66
CA LEU A 221 7.22 -41.72 -18.74
C LEU A 221 7.16 -40.92 -20.06
N HIS A 222 5.97 -40.40 -20.40
CA HIS A 222 5.74 -39.66 -21.64
C HIS A 222 5.81 -38.14 -21.48
N PHE A 223 6.21 -37.64 -20.31
CA PHE A 223 6.13 -36.23 -19.93
C PHE A 223 6.67 -35.26 -21.01
N GLY A 224 7.89 -35.53 -21.50
CA GLY A 224 8.52 -34.70 -22.53
C GLY A 224 7.77 -34.69 -23.87
N GLN A 225 7.20 -35.83 -24.27
CA GLN A 225 6.41 -35.95 -25.49
C GLN A 225 5.09 -35.18 -25.36
N ILE A 226 4.40 -35.30 -24.22
CA ILE A 226 3.14 -34.61 -23.97
C ILE A 226 3.37 -33.10 -23.97
N ILE A 227 4.45 -32.60 -23.34
CA ILE A 227 4.80 -31.17 -23.37
C ILE A 227 5.04 -30.71 -24.81
N LEU A 228 5.85 -31.45 -25.57
CA LEU A 228 6.20 -31.07 -26.93
C LEU A 228 4.97 -31.04 -27.86
N PHE A 229 4.14 -32.07 -27.84
CA PHE A 229 2.92 -32.12 -28.67
C PHE A 229 1.89 -31.07 -28.22
N SER A 230 1.74 -30.84 -26.91
CA SER A 230 0.88 -29.77 -26.40
C SER A 230 1.37 -28.41 -26.86
N PHE A 231 2.67 -28.15 -26.78
CA PHE A 231 3.28 -26.90 -27.26
C PHE A 231 3.05 -26.69 -28.75
N ILE A 232 3.28 -27.71 -29.58
CA ILE A 232 3.05 -27.61 -31.03
C ILE A 232 1.55 -27.38 -31.31
N GLY A 233 0.68 -28.18 -30.72
CA GLY A 233 -0.77 -28.11 -30.92
C GLY A 233 -1.35 -26.75 -30.50
N PHE A 234 -1.01 -26.28 -29.31
CA PHE A 234 -1.44 -24.96 -28.85
C PHE A 234 -0.82 -23.83 -29.67
N SER A 235 0.45 -23.94 -30.09
CA SER A 235 1.07 -22.92 -30.94
C SER A 235 0.34 -22.75 -32.26
N VAL A 236 -0.04 -23.86 -32.91
CA VAL A 236 -0.84 -23.84 -34.15
C VAL A 236 -2.22 -23.25 -33.89
N LEU A 237 -2.91 -23.72 -32.84
CA LEU A 237 -4.24 -23.23 -32.46
C LEU A 237 -4.24 -21.71 -32.22
N PHE A 238 -3.31 -21.21 -31.40
CA PHE A 238 -3.23 -19.79 -31.12
C PHE A 238 -2.77 -18.97 -32.32
N GLN A 239 -1.91 -19.52 -33.19
CA GLN A 239 -1.53 -18.83 -34.41
C GLN A 239 -2.76 -18.62 -35.31
N ILE A 240 -3.64 -19.61 -35.45
CA ILE A 240 -4.91 -19.47 -36.18
C ILE A 240 -5.80 -18.37 -35.55
N LEU A 241 -5.90 -18.34 -34.22
CA LEU A 241 -6.70 -17.34 -33.51
C LEU A 241 -6.13 -15.92 -33.64
N VAL A 242 -4.81 -15.78 -33.60
CA VAL A 242 -4.10 -14.50 -33.85
C VAL A 242 -4.39 -14.01 -35.27
N LEU A 243 -4.31 -14.90 -36.27
CA LEU A 243 -4.61 -14.55 -37.66
C LEU A 243 -6.10 -14.18 -37.86
N SER A 244 -6.98 -14.73 -37.03
CA SER A 244 -8.41 -14.39 -36.98
C SER A 244 -8.72 -13.09 -36.21
N GLY A 245 -7.69 -12.34 -35.80
CA GLY A 245 -7.84 -11.06 -35.09
C GLY A 245 -8.22 -11.18 -33.62
N ARG A 246 -8.16 -12.37 -33.01
CA ARG A 246 -8.45 -12.55 -31.57
C ARG A 246 -7.21 -12.27 -30.73
N ASN A 247 -7.41 -11.58 -29.60
CA ASN A 247 -6.32 -11.29 -28.66
C ASN A 247 -6.03 -12.50 -27.75
N VAL A 248 -5.05 -13.30 -28.15
CA VAL A 248 -4.63 -14.50 -27.42
C VAL A 248 -3.97 -14.21 -26.07
N LEU A 249 -3.42 -13.01 -25.86
CA LEU A 249 -2.80 -12.64 -24.58
C LEU A 249 -3.84 -12.56 -23.45
N LYS A 250 -5.06 -12.09 -23.76
CA LYS A 250 -6.17 -12.12 -22.78
C LYS A 250 -6.48 -13.55 -22.34
N PHE A 251 -6.48 -14.50 -23.27
CA PHE A 251 -6.70 -15.91 -22.95
C PHE A 251 -5.61 -16.45 -22.01
N VAL A 252 -4.34 -16.21 -22.34
CA VAL A 252 -3.20 -16.65 -21.53
C VAL A 252 -3.28 -16.09 -20.12
N VAL A 253 -3.56 -14.79 -19.98
CA VAL A 253 -3.67 -14.13 -18.67
C VAL A 253 -4.81 -14.71 -17.85
N LEU A 254 -5.99 -14.90 -18.43
CA LEU A 254 -7.15 -15.43 -17.71
C LEU A 254 -6.97 -16.91 -17.33
N LEU A 255 -6.42 -17.73 -18.21
CA LEU A 255 -6.06 -19.12 -17.91
C LEU A 255 -5.03 -19.18 -16.78
N GLY A 256 -4.01 -18.32 -16.84
CA GLY A 256 -3.01 -18.15 -15.80
C GLY A 256 -3.59 -17.77 -14.45
N THR A 257 -4.54 -16.82 -14.43
CA THR A 257 -5.26 -16.44 -13.21
C THR A 257 -6.02 -17.62 -12.62
N ALA A 258 -6.74 -18.40 -13.43
CA ALA A 258 -7.41 -19.61 -12.94
C ALA A 258 -6.42 -20.63 -12.38
N ALA A 259 -5.30 -20.86 -13.08
CA ALA A 259 -4.26 -21.80 -12.68
C ALA A 259 -3.56 -21.42 -11.37
N LEU A 260 -3.17 -20.16 -11.22
CA LEU A 260 -2.55 -19.68 -9.98
C LEU A 260 -3.55 -19.69 -8.82
N ALA A 261 -4.83 -19.35 -9.06
CA ALA A 261 -5.88 -19.43 -8.05
C ALA A 261 -6.14 -20.88 -7.62
N MET A 262 -6.11 -21.83 -8.56
CA MET A 262 -6.18 -23.26 -8.29
C MET A 262 -4.99 -23.74 -7.46
N ALA A 263 -3.77 -23.34 -7.82
CA ALA A 263 -2.59 -23.74 -7.07
C ALA A 263 -2.56 -23.15 -5.66
N PHE A 264 -2.98 -21.90 -5.50
CA PHE A 264 -3.21 -21.28 -4.19
C PHE A 264 -4.20 -22.10 -3.36
N ALA A 265 -5.39 -22.39 -3.89
CA ALA A 265 -6.41 -23.14 -3.16
C ALA A 265 -6.04 -24.61 -2.93
N SER A 266 -5.20 -25.21 -3.78
CA SER A 266 -4.69 -26.57 -3.57
C SER A 266 -3.64 -26.62 -2.47
N ASN A 267 -2.78 -25.60 -2.38
CA ASN A 267 -1.61 -25.58 -1.51
C ASN A 267 -1.86 -24.87 -0.18
N ASP A 268 -2.39 -23.66 -0.22
CA ASP A 268 -2.48 -22.79 0.94
C ASP A 268 -3.77 -23.01 1.74
N LEU A 269 -4.77 -23.72 1.18
CA LEU A 269 -5.99 -24.09 1.90
C LEU A 269 -5.68 -24.82 3.21
N VAL A 270 -4.71 -25.72 3.20
CA VAL A 270 -4.31 -26.49 4.39
C VAL A 270 -3.75 -25.58 5.49
N ASN A 271 -3.16 -24.43 5.14
CA ASN A 271 -2.66 -23.48 6.13
C ASN A 271 -3.80 -22.95 7.02
N PHE A 272 -4.99 -22.76 6.44
CA PHE A 272 -6.13 -22.17 7.14
C PHE A 272 -7.04 -23.19 7.84
N ILE A 273 -7.27 -24.35 7.22
CA ILE A 273 -8.22 -25.36 7.74
C ILE A 273 -7.55 -26.63 8.28
N GLY A 274 -6.26 -26.84 8.01
CA GLY A 274 -5.54 -28.04 8.41
C GLY A 274 -5.48 -28.21 9.92
N VAL A 275 -5.25 -27.12 10.66
CA VAL A 275 -5.23 -27.12 12.13
C VAL A 275 -6.63 -27.45 12.72
N PRO A 276 -7.72 -26.75 12.34
CA PRO A 276 -9.07 -27.11 12.80
C PRO A 276 -9.48 -28.55 12.48
N ILE A 277 -9.15 -29.05 11.28
CA ILE A 277 -9.47 -30.42 10.87
C ILE A 277 -8.67 -31.43 11.67
N ALA A 278 -7.37 -31.20 11.87
CA ALA A 278 -6.53 -32.08 12.69
C ALA A 278 -7.04 -32.14 14.14
N SER A 279 -7.48 -31.01 14.69
CA SER A 279 -8.09 -30.95 16.02
C SER A 279 -9.40 -31.74 16.11
N LEU A 280 -10.29 -31.59 15.13
CA LEU A 280 -11.55 -32.36 15.00
C LEU A 280 -11.28 -33.87 14.94
N GLN A 281 -10.35 -34.30 14.10
CA GLN A 281 -10.04 -35.72 13.91
C GLN A 281 -9.35 -36.32 15.13
N THR A 282 -8.51 -35.54 15.80
CA THR A 282 -7.89 -35.95 17.07
C THR A 282 -8.94 -36.21 18.14
N HIS A 283 -9.99 -35.38 18.23
CA HIS A 283 -11.14 -35.64 19.10
C HIS A 283 -11.85 -36.97 18.78
N GLU A 284 -12.10 -37.23 17.49
CA GLU A 284 -12.75 -38.46 17.03
C GLU A 284 -11.92 -39.71 17.35
N LEU A 285 -10.60 -39.63 17.16
CA LEU A 285 -9.65 -40.69 17.53
C LEU A 285 -9.66 -40.99 19.04
N ILE A 286 -9.62 -39.96 19.89
CA ILE A 286 -9.68 -40.10 21.35
C ILE A 286 -10.97 -40.80 21.78
N ARG A 287 -12.10 -40.44 21.14
CA ARG A 287 -13.40 -41.06 21.39
C ARG A 287 -13.43 -42.52 20.93
N SER A 288 -12.73 -42.87 19.86
CA SER A 288 -12.71 -44.23 19.31
C SER A 288 -11.77 -45.20 20.04
N LEU A 289 -10.74 -44.70 20.73
CA LEU A 289 -9.65 -45.50 21.31
C LEU A 289 -9.65 -45.53 22.85
N ASN A 290 -10.73 -45.10 23.51
CA ASN A 290 -10.84 -45.08 24.98
C ASN A 290 -9.65 -44.43 25.73
N GLY A 291 -8.98 -43.45 25.11
CA GLY A 291 -7.93 -42.67 25.77
C GLY A 291 -6.50 -43.24 25.74
N ASP A 292 -6.16 -44.18 24.85
CA ASP A 292 -4.77 -44.64 24.70
C ASP A 292 -3.86 -43.56 24.06
N SER A 293 -2.90 -43.08 24.86
CA SER A 293 -1.91 -42.05 24.52
C SER A 293 -0.94 -42.46 23.40
N GLY A 294 -0.66 -43.76 23.23
CA GLY A 294 0.30 -44.27 22.23
C GLY A 294 -0.24 -44.25 20.80
N ALA A 295 -1.55 -44.50 20.64
CA ALA A 295 -2.25 -44.47 19.35
C ALA A 295 -2.54 -43.04 18.85
N LEU A 296 -2.52 -42.05 19.75
CA LEU A 296 -2.72 -40.61 19.49
C LEU A 296 -1.60 -39.99 18.65
N ALA A 297 -0.34 -40.28 18.98
CA ALA A 297 0.82 -39.81 18.20
C ALA A 297 0.85 -40.42 16.79
N ALA A 298 0.44 -41.68 16.65
CA ALA A 298 0.29 -42.36 15.36
C ALA A 298 -0.86 -41.78 14.51
N GLY A 299 -1.99 -41.40 15.13
CA GLY A 299 -3.13 -40.76 14.46
C GLY A 299 -2.84 -39.35 13.94
N LEU A 300 -2.12 -38.53 14.70
CA LEU A 300 -1.62 -37.23 14.22
C LEU A 300 -0.51 -37.39 13.16
N ALA A 301 0.19 -38.53 13.15
CA ALA A 301 1.24 -38.84 12.21
C ALA A 301 0.75 -39.42 10.87
N GLY A 302 -0.48 -39.91 10.79
CA GLY A 302 -1.06 -40.48 9.57
C GLY A 302 -1.52 -39.45 8.54
N GLU A 303 -1.63 -39.88 7.27
CA GLU A 303 -2.39 -39.17 6.25
C GLU A 303 -3.87 -39.23 6.63
N VAL A 304 -4.47 -38.08 6.96
CA VAL A 304 -5.89 -38.05 7.31
C VAL A 304 -6.67 -37.42 6.17
N PRO A 305 -7.60 -38.15 5.54
CA PRO A 305 -8.40 -37.62 4.46
C PRO A 305 -9.33 -36.53 5.00
N THR A 306 -9.37 -35.39 4.31
CA THR A 306 -10.32 -34.32 4.64
C THR A 306 -11.65 -34.59 3.94
N PRO A 307 -12.80 -34.50 4.63
CA PRO A 307 -14.11 -34.64 3.98
C PRO A 307 -14.32 -33.63 2.85
N ASN A 308 -14.72 -34.09 1.67
CA ASN A 308 -14.94 -33.24 0.49
C ASN A 308 -15.95 -32.10 0.75
N LEU A 309 -16.92 -32.31 1.64
CA LEU A 309 -17.89 -31.28 2.02
C LEU A 309 -17.21 -30.08 2.74
N LEU A 310 -16.23 -30.33 3.60
CA LEU A 310 -15.49 -29.27 4.29
C LEU A 310 -14.61 -28.48 3.30
N LEU A 311 -13.96 -29.17 2.36
CA LEU A 311 -13.18 -28.53 1.29
C LEU A 311 -14.07 -27.63 0.42
N PHE A 312 -15.27 -28.11 0.06
CA PHE A 312 -16.24 -27.33 -0.69
C PHE A 312 -16.74 -26.09 0.08
N LEU A 313 -17.06 -26.23 1.37
CA LEU A 313 -17.47 -25.10 2.21
C LEU A 313 -16.35 -24.07 2.38
N ALA A 314 -15.11 -24.52 2.58
CA ALA A 314 -13.95 -23.63 2.63
C ALA A 314 -13.76 -22.87 1.30
N ALA A 315 -13.89 -23.56 0.15
CA ALA A 315 -13.87 -22.92 -1.16
C ALA A 315 -14.95 -21.83 -1.29
N LEU A 316 -16.16 -22.08 -0.81
CA LEU A 316 -17.25 -21.10 -0.83
C LEU A 316 -16.90 -19.86 0.00
N VAL A 317 -16.32 -20.03 1.19
CA VAL A 317 -15.84 -18.92 2.04
C VAL A 317 -14.77 -18.10 1.31
N MET A 318 -13.78 -18.77 0.69
CA MET A 318 -12.73 -18.11 -0.07
C MET A 318 -13.30 -17.30 -1.24
N ILE A 319 -14.24 -17.86 -2.00
CA ILE A 319 -14.91 -17.18 -3.12
C ILE A 319 -15.67 -15.94 -2.61
N ILE A 320 -16.46 -16.07 -1.54
CA ILE A 320 -17.20 -14.94 -0.97
C ILE A 320 -16.23 -13.83 -0.50
N SER A 321 -15.13 -14.21 0.14
CA SER A 321 -14.08 -13.28 0.59
C SER A 321 -13.48 -12.51 -0.59
N LEU A 322 -13.11 -13.21 -1.66
CA LEU A 322 -12.52 -12.62 -2.87
C LEU A 322 -13.40 -11.52 -3.49
N PHE A 323 -14.73 -11.71 -3.51
CA PHE A 323 -15.65 -10.70 -4.04
C PHE A 323 -15.87 -9.51 -3.12
N ARG A 324 -15.87 -9.71 -1.80
CA ARG A 324 -16.30 -8.71 -0.80
C ARG A 324 -15.15 -7.98 -0.10
N SER A 325 -13.94 -8.53 -0.11
CA SER A 325 -12.82 -7.99 0.66
C SER A 325 -12.30 -6.69 0.07
N LYS A 326 -12.45 -5.60 0.84
CA LYS A 326 -11.84 -4.30 0.54
C LYS A 326 -10.33 -4.32 0.80
N LYS A 327 -9.88 -5.13 1.77
CA LYS A 327 -8.45 -5.27 2.08
C LYS A 327 -7.71 -5.95 0.93
N ALA A 328 -8.31 -6.97 0.32
CA ALA A 328 -7.76 -7.63 -0.88
C ALA A 328 -7.54 -6.65 -2.04
N GLU A 329 -8.49 -5.75 -2.26
CA GLU A 329 -8.36 -4.71 -3.27
C GLU A 329 -7.20 -3.77 -2.96
N THR A 330 -6.99 -3.39 -1.70
CA THR A 330 -5.86 -2.53 -1.29
C THR A 330 -4.51 -3.25 -1.37
N VAL A 331 -4.43 -4.54 -1.04
CA VAL A 331 -3.20 -5.32 -1.24
C VAL A 331 -2.87 -5.43 -2.72
N THR A 332 -3.88 -5.73 -3.55
CA THR A 332 -3.73 -5.74 -5.01
C THR A 332 -3.27 -4.40 -5.55
N LEU A 333 -3.78 -3.31 -4.97
CA LEU A 333 -3.43 -1.95 -5.32
C LEU A 333 -1.96 -1.61 -5.10
N THR A 334 -1.40 -2.02 -3.97
CA THR A 334 0.01 -1.78 -3.69
C THR A 334 0.91 -2.45 -4.73
N GLU A 335 0.68 -3.73 -5.03
CA GLU A 335 1.51 -4.47 -6.00
C GLU A 335 1.37 -3.93 -7.43
N VAL A 336 0.14 -3.70 -7.88
CA VAL A 336 -0.14 -3.14 -9.21
C VAL A 336 0.52 -1.76 -9.35
N ASN A 337 0.40 -0.89 -8.35
CA ASN A 337 0.98 0.45 -8.38
C ASN A 337 2.51 0.42 -8.48
N LEU A 338 3.17 -0.43 -7.68
CA LEU A 338 4.63 -0.57 -7.71
C LEU A 338 5.15 -1.01 -9.09
N GLY A 339 4.43 -1.93 -9.74
CA GLY A 339 4.76 -2.40 -11.08
C GLY A 339 4.32 -1.48 -12.21
N SER A 340 3.35 -0.59 -12.01
CA SER A 340 2.62 0.12 -13.07
C SER A 340 3.49 0.99 -13.99
N GLN A 341 3.09 1.25 -15.23
CA GLN A 341 3.82 2.14 -16.14
C GLN A 341 3.33 3.59 -16.10
N GLY A 342 2.07 3.80 -15.67
CA GLY A 342 1.47 5.13 -15.56
C GLY A 342 1.84 5.85 -14.26
N GLN A 343 1.22 7.01 -14.07
CA GLN A 343 1.42 7.79 -12.86
C GLN A 343 0.64 7.21 -11.69
N THR A 344 1.32 7.07 -10.56
CA THR A 344 0.74 6.57 -9.31
C THR A 344 0.96 7.57 -8.18
N ILE A 345 0.13 7.49 -7.15
CA ILE A 345 0.47 8.15 -5.89
C ILE A 345 1.67 7.44 -5.30
N GLU A 346 2.80 8.13 -5.27
CA GLU A 346 4.00 7.67 -4.59
C GLU A 346 3.73 7.59 -3.09
N THR A 347 3.32 6.40 -2.65
CA THR A 347 2.90 6.15 -1.27
C THR A 347 4.12 5.92 -0.36
N PHE A 348 5.27 5.58 -0.97
CA PHE A 348 6.49 5.24 -0.26
C PHE A 348 7.48 6.41 -0.27
N GLN A 349 8.02 6.70 0.91
CA GLN A 349 9.07 7.71 1.06
C GLN A 349 10.40 7.18 0.54
N THR A 350 11.28 8.09 0.12
CA THR A 350 12.64 7.74 -0.31
C THR A 350 13.43 7.15 0.85
N SER A 351 14.10 6.01 0.63
CA SER A 351 14.99 5.39 1.62
C SER A 351 16.46 5.45 1.16
N LEU A 352 17.39 5.36 2.14
CA LEU A 352 18.82 5.29 1.83
C LEU A 352 19.15 4.04 1.02
N ALA A 353 18.58 2.88 1.39
CA ALA A 353 18.75 1.63 0.66
C ALA A 353 18.27 1.74 -0.80
N ALA A 354 17.13 2.39 -1.06
CA ALA A 354 16.65 2.60 -2.42
C ALA A 354 17.61 3.47 -3.25
N ARG A 355 18.16 4.53 -2.65
CA ARG A 355 19.17 5.38 -3.32
C ARG A 355 20.44 4.60 -3.66
N VAL A 356 20.93 3.79 -2.73
CA VAL A 356 22.10 2.92 -2.97
C VAL A 356 21.81 1.91 -4.08
N PHE A 357 20.64 1.26 -4.06
CA PHE A 357 20.24 0.31 -5.10
C PHE A 357 20.21 0.97 -6.49
N VAL A 358 19.58 2.14 -6.62
CA VAL A 358 19.54 2.90 -7.88
C VAL A 358 20.95 3.31 -8.31
N GLN A 359 21.82 3.72 -7.39
CA GLN A 359 23.21 4.05 -7.69
C GLN A 359 24.00 2.84 -8.19
N ILE A 360 23.82 1.65 -7.59
CA ILE A 360 24.44 0.40 -8.06
C ILE A 360 23.95 0.06 -9.47
N ALA A 361 22.64 0.12 -9.71
CA ALA A 361 22.07 -0.12 -11.04
C ALA A 361 22.63 0.85 -12.09
N LEU A 362 22.74 2.14 -11.77
CA LEU A 362 23.38 3.14 -12.64
C LEU A 362 24.88 2.88 -12.82
N GLY A 363 25.56 2.39 -11.78
CA GLY A 363 26.96 1.97 -11.80
C GLY A 363 27.23 0.79 -12.73
N ILE A 364 26.27 -0.13 -12.87
CA ILE A 364 26.31 -1.25 -13.84
C ILE A 364 25.94 -0.76 -15.24
N TYR A 365 24.92 0.12 -15.35
CA TYR A 365 24.43 0.61 -16.62
C TYR A 365 25.44 1.48 -17.38
N ARG A 366 26.19 2.35 -16.72
CA ARG A 366 27.17 3.25 -17.38
C ARG A 366 28.30 2.52 -18.14
N PRO A 367 28.99 1.52 -17.58
CA PRO A 367 30.01 0.76 -18.29
C PRO A 367 29.40 -0.14 -19.37
N LEU A 368 28.28 -0.82 -19.08
CA LEU A 368 27.56 -1.63 -20.09
C LEU A 368 27.13 -0.76 -21.28
N ARG A 369 26.54 0.39 -20.95
CA ARG A 369 26.62 1.70 -21.61
C ARG A 369 27.74 1.75 -22.62
N ALA A 370 28.93 2.09 -22.15
CA ALA A 370 30.11 2.35 -22.94
C ALA A 370 30.56 1.20 -23.86
N ILE A 371 30.40 -0.05 -23.42
CA ILE A 371 30.86 -1.25 -24.15
C ILE A 371 29.98 -1.58 -25.36
N LEU A 372 28.66 -1.37 -25.27
CA LEU A 372 27.74 -1.77 -26.35
C LEU A 372 27.91 -0.88 -27.61
N PRO A 373 27.91 -1.43 -28.84
CA PRO A 373 28.01 -0.62 -30.06
C PRO A 373 26.75 0.23 -30.29
N LYS A 374 26.90 1.40 -30.94
CA LYS A 374 25.80 2.37 -31.19
C LYS A 374 24.61 1.74 -31.94
N SER A 375 24.87 0.86 -32.89
CA SER A 375 23.82 0.16 -33.67
C SER A 375 22.96 -0.76 -32.79
N LEU A 376 23.58 -1.49 -31.86
CA LEU A 376 22.86 -2.34 -30.92
C LEU A 376 22.07 -1.49 -29.92
N ARG A 377 22.65 -0.39 -29.40
CA ARG A 377 21.95 0.52 -28.49
C ARG A 377 20.71 1.14 -29.12
N SER A 378 20.81 1.61 -30.37
CA SER A 378 19.69 2.21 -31.09
C SER A 378 18.59 1.17 -31.39
N TRP A 379 18.96 -0.05 -31.79
CA TRP A 379 18.01 -1.14 -31.99
C TRP A 379 17.27 -1.53 -30.70
N ILE A 380 17.98 -1.63 -29.57
CA ILE A 380 17.34 -1.86 -28.26
C ILE A 380 16.43 -0.69 -27.89
N ALA A 381 16.91 0.54 -28.02
CA ALA A 381 16.16 1.74 -27.67
C ALA A 381 14.85 1.88 -28.47
N GLU A 382 14.85 1.53 -29.76
CA GLU A 382 13.63 1.57 -30.58
C GLU A 382 12.59 0.53 -30.13
N ARG A 383 13.03 -0.67 -29.76
CA ARG A 383 12.14 -1.74 -29.26
C ARG A 383 11.61 -1.46 -27.87
N MET A 384 12.42 -0.80 -27.04
CA MET A 384 12.09 -0.39 -25.67
C MET A 384 11.44 1.00 -25.60
N LYS A 385 11.18 1.65 -26.75
CA LYS A 385 10.52 2.96 -26.79
C LYS A 385 9.06 2.79 -26.35
N ASN A 386 8.81 3.10 -25.09
CA ASN A 386 7.49 3.06 -24.50
C ASN A 386 6.73 4.36 -24.83
N ASN A 387 5.47 4.23 -25.25
CA ASN A 387 4.52 5.34 -25.22
C ASN A 387 3.70 5.18 -23.93
N ALA A 388 4.35 5.34 -22.78
CA ALA A 388 3.68 5.19 -21.49
C ALA A 388 2.51 6.19 -21.44
N SER A 389 1.32 5.72 -21.05
CA SER A 389 0.17 6.60 -20.83
C SER A 389 0.48 7.55 -19.68
N GLU A 390 0.26 8.86 -19.88
CA GLU A 390 0.32 9.86 -18.80
C GLU A 390 -0.85 9.74 -17.82
N ASP A 391 -1.82 8.87 -18.13
CA ASP A 391 -2.99 8.60 -17.31
C ASP A 391 -2.60 8.09 -15.91
N ILE A 392 -3.37 8.56 -14.92
CA ILE A 392 -3.24 8.12 -13.54
C ILE A 392 -3.77 6.69 -13.43
N VAL A 393 -2.96 5.82 -12.86
CA VAL A 393 -3.29 4.41 -12.69
C VAL A 393 -4.39 4.28 -11.64
N ARG A 394 -5.57 3.92 -12.11
CA ARG A 394 -6.74 3.56 -11.33
C ARG A 394 -7.12 2.12 -11.62
N ILE A 395 -7.13 1.32 -10.56
CA ILE A 395 -7.45 -0.09 -10.69
C ILE A 395 -8.87 -0.26 -11.20
N HIS A 396 -9.02 -1.13 -12.20
CA HIS A 396 -10.24 -1.40 -12.95
C HIS A 396 -10.68 -0.32 -13.95
N GLU A 397 -10.06 0.87 -13.96
CA GLU A 397 -10.41 1.98 -14.86
C GLU A 397 -9.35 2.20 -15.96
N SER A 398 -8.07 2.11 -15.60
CA SER A 398 -6.93 2.27 -16.51
C SER A 398 -6.02 1.04 -16.47
N ASP A 399 -5.31 0.80 -17.57
CA ASP A 399 -4.34 -0.29 -17.65
C ASP A 399 -3.06 0.16 -16.94
N ALA A 400 -2.69 -0.52 -15.86
CA ALA A 400 -1.43 -0.28 -15.18
C ALA A 400 -0.25 -0.74 -16.04
N PHE A 401 -0.46 -1.71 -16.93
CA PHE A 401 0.53 -2.23 -17.87
C PHE A 401 -0.11 -3.05 -18.97
N ASP A 402 0.64 -3.37 -20.03
CA ASP A 402 0.09 -4.11 -21.16
C ASP A 402 -0.10 -5.62 -20.92
N LEU A 403 -0.88 -6.23 -21.83
CA LEU A 403 -1.20 -7.66 -21.79
C LEU A 403 0.00 -8.57 -22.03
N LEU A 404 1.06 -8.09 -22.69
CA LEU A 404 2.27 -8.88 -22.87
C LEU A 404 2.96 -9.07 -21.53
N ARG A 405 3.17 -7.99 -20.77
CA ARG A 405 3.79 -8.09 -19.44
C ARG A 405 2.97 -8.95 -18.50
N ALA A 406 1.64 -8.81 -18.52
CA ALA A 406 0.76 -9.69 -17.75
C ALA A 406 0.95 -11.17 -18.12
N SER A 407 1.01 -11.49 -19.42
CA SER A 407 1.20 -12.87 -19.89
C SER A 407 2.58 -13.42 -19.51
N VAL A 408 3.63 -12.60 -19.57
CA VAL A 408 4.98 -12.96 -19.18
C VAL A 408 5.07 -13.21 -17.67
N ASN A 409 4.43 -12.37 -16.85
CA ASN A 409 4.34 -12.58 -15.40
C ASN A 409 3.74 -13.95 -15.08
N ILE A 410 2.59 -14.27 -15.70
CA ILE A 410 1.91 -15.56 -15.55
C ILE A 410 2.82 -16.71 -15.97
N LEU A 411 3.47 -16.61 -17.13
CA LEU A 411 4.34 -17.65 -17.67
C LEU A 411 5.51 -17.94 -16.73
N ILE A 412 6.23 -16.91 -16.30
CA ILE A 412 7.44 -17.06 -15.48
C ILE A 412 7.06 -17.53 -14.07
N ALA A 413 6.04 -16.93 -13.45
CA ALA A 413 5.61 -17.33 -12.11
C ALA A 413 5.14 -18.80 -12.11
N SER A 414 4.29 -19.19 -13.06
CA SER A 414 3.81 -20.57 -13.18
C SER A 414 4.97 -21.53 -13.46
N GLY A 415 5.92 -21.15 -14.32
CA GLY A 415 7.10 -21.96 -14.63
C GLY A 415 8.02 -22.17 -13.43
N LEU A 416 8.32 -21.12 -12.66
CA LEU A 416 9.15 -21.21 -11.46
C LEU A 416 8.49 -22.03 -10.35
N ILE A 417 7.19 -21.81 -10.11
CA ILE A 417 6.43 -22.59 -9.12
C ILE A 417 6.37 -24.06 -9.55
N LEU A 418 6.13 -24.33 -10.85
CA LEU A 418 6.16 -25.68 -11.40
C LEU A 418 7.51 -26.37 -11.15
N ILE A 419 8.64 -25.70 -11.45
CA ILE A 419 9.97 -26.26 -11.23
C ILE A 419 10.20 -26.57 -9.75
N GLY A 420 9.89 -25.62 -8.85
CA GLY A 420 10.05 -25.85 -7.41
C GLY A 420 9.13 -26.95 -6.89
N THR A 421 7.92 -27.05 -7.45
CA THR A 421 6.98 -28.14 -7.16
C THR A 421 7.61 -29.48 -7.56
N MET A 422 8.15 -29.63 -8.77
CA MET A 422 8.83 -30.88 -9.18
C MET A 422 10.01 -31.23 -8.27
N GLN A 423 10.78 -30.23 -7.83
CA GLN A 423 11.95 -30.42 -6.97
C GLN A 423 11.61 -30.51 -5.48
N LYS A 424 10.33 -30.45 -5.10
CA LYS A 424 9.85 -30.42 -3.70
C LYS A 424 10.52 -29.31 -2.88
N LEU A 425 10.79 -28.17 -3.52
CA LEU A 425 11.32 -27.00 -2.85
C LEU A 425 10.18 -26.23 -2.17
N PRO A 426 10.34 -25.83 -0.89
CA PRO A 426 9.39 -24.95 -0.23
C PRO A 426 9.50 -23.56 -0.84
N LEU A 427 8.42 -23.12 -1.49
CA LEU A 427 8.35 -21.83 -2.16
C LEU A 427 7.13 -21.06 -1.65
N SER A 428 7.27 -19.74 -1.56
CA SER A 428 6.14 -18.84 -1.35
C SER A 428 5.61 -18.39 -2.72
N THR A 429 4.35 -18.72 -3.00
CA THR A 429 3.63 -18.26 -4.20
C THR A 429 3.59 -16.73 -4.26
N THR A 430 3.36 -16.06 -3.11
CA THR A 430 3.39 -14.61 -2.98
C THR A 430 4.74 -14.03 -3.38
N PHE A 431 5.83 -14.58 -2.85
CA PHE A 431 7.16 -14.02 -3.11
C PHE A 431 7.56 -14.17 -4.56
N VAL A 432 7.30 -15.35 -5.16
CA VAL A 432 7.62 -15.61 -6.56
C VAL A 432 6.80 -14.71 -7.49
N THR A 433 5.48 -14.66 -7.32
CA THR A 433 4.61 -13.86 -8.20
C THR A 433 4.91 -12.37 -8.13
N PHE A 434 5.05 -11.84 -6.91
CA PHE A 434 5.42 -10.43 -6.68
C PHE A 434 6.79 -10.11 -7.28
N MET A 435 7.81 -10.94 -7.03
CA MET A 435 9.17 -10.67 -7.52
C MET A 435 9.31 -10.79 -9.03
N VAL A 436 8.59 -11.73 -9.65
CA VAL A 436 8.47 -11.77 -11.11
C VAL A 436 7.86 -10.46 -11.61
N ALA A 437 6.74 -9.99 -11.03
CA ALA A 437 6.11 -8.74 -11.44
C ALA A 437 7.02 -7.51 -11.26
N MET A 438 7.81 -7.47 -10.20
CA MET A 438 8.79 -6.38 -9.99
C MET A 438 9.95 -6.46 -10.98
N GLY A 439 10.51 -7.65 -11.20
CA GLY A 439 11.58 -7.88 -12.17
C GLY A 439 11.15 -7.53 -13.59
N THR A 440 9.96 -7.98 -14.01
CA THR A 440 9.42 -7.63 -15.32
C THR A 440 9.14 -6.13 -15.43
N SER A 441 8.65 -5.47 -14.36
CA SER A 441 8.39 -4.03 -14.39
C SER A 441 9.67 -3.20 -14.56
N LEU A 442 10.77 -3.60 -13.93
CA LEU A 442 12.09 -2.97 -14.10
C LEU A 442 12.59 -3.14 -15.53
N ALA A 443 12.55 -4.36 -16.06
CA ALA A 443 12.97 -4.66 -17.43
C ALA A 443 12.13 -3.89 -18.45
N ASP A 444 10.86 -3.66 -18.16
CA ASP A 444 9.90 -2.99 -19.03
C ASP A 444 9.91 -1.46 -18.92
N GLY A 445 10.92 -0.88 -18.26
CA GLY A 445 11.11 0.57 -18.16
C GLY A 445 10.04 1.28 -17.34
N ALA A 446 9.30 0.57 -16.49
CA ALA A 446 8.30 1.18 -15.61
C ALA A 446 8.96 2.06 -14.53
N TRP A 447 10.19 1.73 -14.13
CA TRP A 447 10.96 2.47 -13.12
C TRP A 447 11.78 3.56 -13.82
N GLN A 448 11.17 4.73 -13.99
CA GLN A 448 11.78 5.90 -14.61
C GLN A 448 12.63 6.68 -13.61
N LYS A 449 13.51 7.55 -14.10
CA LYS A 449 14.47 8.28 -13.24
C LYS A 449 13.79 9.07 -12.10
N GLU A 450 12.60 9.61 -12.35
CA GLU A 450 11.86 10.45 -11.42
C GLU A 450 11.14 9.66 -10.32
N ASN A 451 10.68 8.44 -10.62
CA ASN A 451 9.91 7.61 -9.68
C ASN A 451 10.66 6.35 -9.19
N ALA A 452 11.82 6.03 -9.77
CA ALA A 452 12.57 4.81 -9.47
C ALA A 452 12.93 4.70 -7.99
N ILE A 453 13.32 5.80 -7.34
CA ILE A 453 13.69 5.76 -5.91
C ILE A 453 12.46 5.41 -5.06
N HIS A 454 11.28 5.96 -5.37
CA HIS A 454 10.05 5.67 -4.64
C HIS A 454 9.58 4.23 -4.85
N ARG A 455 9.60 3.75 -6.09
CA ARG A 455 9.23 2.37 -6.44
C ARG A 455 10.17 1.34 -5.85
N VAL A 456 11.48 1.55 -5.97
CA VAL A 456 12.50 0.71 -5.32
C VAL A 456 12.31 0.74 -3.80
N SER A 457 12.04 1.91 -3.21
CA SER A 457 11.75 2.00 -1.78
C SER A 457 10.51 1.20 -1.40
N GLY A 458 9.46 1.22 -2.22
CA GLY A 458 8.27 0.40 -2.03
C GLY A 458 8.56 -1.09 -2.11
N VAL A 459 9.28 -1.55 -3.13
CA VAL A 459 9.73 -2.95 -3.26
C VAL A 459 10.56 -3.37 -2.04
N LEU A 460 11.53 -2.55 -1.63
CA LEU A 460 12.35 -2.83 -0.45
C LEU A 460 11.53 -2.81 0.84
N THR A 461 10.49 -1.99 0.93
CA THR A 461 9.58 -1.98 2.08
C THR A 461 8.77 -3.27 2.15
N VAL A 462 8.26 -3.77 1.01
CA VAL A 462 7.56 -5.05 0.94
C VAL A 462 8.51 -6.21 1.30
N VAL A 463 9.70 -6.26 0.71
CA VAL A 463 10.73 -7.27 1.02
C VAL A 463 11.17 -7.21 2.47
N GLY A 464 11.41 -6.01 3.01
CA GLY A 464 11.71 -5.81 4.41
C GLY A 464 10.57 -6.29 5.31
N GLY A 465 9.32 -6.05 4.90
CA GLY A 465 8.12 -6.61 5.52
C GLY A 465 8.12 -8.14 5.59
N TRP A 466 8.61 -8.83 4.56
CA TRP A 466 8.70 -10.29 4.58
C TRP A 466 9.70 -10.81 5.62
N PHE A 467 10.87 -10.18 5.76
CA PHE A 467 11.81 -10.51 6.84
C PHE A 467 11.22 -10.21 8.23
N MET A 468 10.51 -9.08 8.36
CA MET A 468 9.81 -8.75 9.59
C MET A 468 8.64 -9.70 9.89
N THR A 469 8.00 -10.26 8.86
CA THR A 469 6.94 -11.28 9.00
C THR A 469 7.50 -12.48 9.75
N ALA A 470 8.64 -13.03 9.33
CA ALA A 470 9.27 -14.16 10.01
C ALA A 470 9.53 -13.90 11.51
N ILE A 471 10.03 -12.71 11.84
CA ILE A 471 10.32 -12.31 13.23
C ILE A 471 9.03 -12.14 14.03
N PHE A 472 8.06 -11.38 13.50
CA PHE A 472 6.79 -11.11 14.19
C PHE A 472 5.94 -12.38 14.33
N ALA A 473 5.88 -13.23 13.31
CA ALA A 473 5.27 -14.56 13.33
C ALA A 473 5.84 -15.40 14.48
N SER A 474 7.17 -15.55 14.54
CA SER A 474 7.84 -16.34 15.58
C SER A 474 7.60 -15.79 16.97
N VAL A 475 7.76 -14.47 17.15
CA VAL A 475 7.60 -13.81 18.46
C VAL A 475 6.16 -13.86 18.92
N LEU A 476 5.20 -13.56 18.05
CA LEU A 476 3.77 -13.54 18.40
C LEU A 476 3.26 -14.96 18.70
N GLY A 477 3.58 -15.93 17.85
CA GLY A 477 3.26 -17.34 18.07
C GLY A 477 3.86 -17.86 19.39
N GLY A 478 5.12 -17.53 19.66
CA GLY A 478 5.80 -17.86 20.92
C GLY A 478 5.14 -17.23 22.15
N ILE A 479 4.86 -15.93 22.14
CA ILE A 479 4.23 -15.22 23.27
C ILE A 479 2.84 -15.79 23.58
N ILE A 480 2.03 -16.05 22.55
CA ILE A 480 0.68 -16.62 22.74
C ILE A 480 0.78 -18.05 23.27
N ALA A 481 1.67 -18.87 22.71
CA ALA A 481 1.88 -20.25 23.16
C ALA A 481 2.35 -20.32 24.62
N VAL A 482 3.30 -19.47 25.02
CA VAL A 482 3.76 -19.34 26.42
C VAL A 482 2.62 -18.90 27.34
N SER A 483 1.76 -17.97 26.88
CA SER A 483 0.60 -17.52 27.66
C SER A 483 -0.38 -18.67 27.90
N PHE A 484 -0.66 -19.49 26.89
CA PHE A 484 -1.50 -20.68 27.04
C PHE A 484 -0.85 -21.75 27.92
N PHE A 485 0.48 -21.90 27.85
CA PHE A 485 1.21 -22.84 28.69
C PHE A 485 1.07 -22.52 30.18
N TYR A 486 1.23 -21.25 30.59
CA TYR A 486 1.16 -20.87 32.00
C TYR A 486 -0.27 -20.67 32.55
N PHE A 487 -1.17 -20.10 31.75
CA PHE A 487 -2.49 -19.66 32.23
C PHE A 487 -3.65 -20.52 31.70
N GLY A 488 -3.36 -21.52 30.87
CA GLY A 488 -4.35 -22.46 30.32
C GLY A 488 -5.53 -21.76 29.64
N PHE A 489 -6.74 -22.21 29.94
CA PHE A 489 -7.97 -21.74 29.29
C PHE A 489 -8.30 -20.26 29.58
N ALA A 490 -7.86 -19.71 30.71
CA ALA A 490 -8.09 -18.29 31.01
C ALA A 490 -7.36 -17.37 30.00
N ALA A 491 -6.13 -17.72 29.61
CA ALA A 491 -5.42 -17.00 28.57
C ALA A 491 -6.08 -17.16 27.19
N VAL A 492 -6.68 -18.31 26.89
CA VAL A 492 -7.44 -18.49 25.63
C VAL A 492 -8.54 -17.44 25.49
N ILE A 493 -9.36 -17.24 26.53
CA ILE A 493 -10.43 -16.22 26.52
C ILE A 493 -9.84 -14.81 26.32
N GLY A 494 -8.80 -14.48 27.08
CA GLY A 494 -8.16 -13.15 27.01
C GLY A 494 -7.56 -12.85 25.64
N VAL A 495 -6.86 -13.82 25.06
CA VAL A 495 -6.23 -13.71 23.73
C VAL A 495 -7.29 -13.62 22.62
N LEU A 496 -8.37 -14.39 22.70
CA LEU A 496 -9.48 -14.29 21.72
C LEU A 496 -10.16 -12.92 21.78
N ALA A 497 -10.40 -12.38 22.99
CA ALA A 497 -10.96 -11.05 23.17
C ALA A 497 -10.03 -9.96 22.60
N LEU A 498 -8.72 -10.07 22.84
CA LEU A 498 -7.72 -9.19 22.26
C LEU A 498 -7.70 -9.28 20.73
N THR A 499 -7.76 -10.49 20.18
CA THR A 499 -7.78 -10.75 18.73
C THR A 499 -8.98 -10.06 18.08
N LEU A 500 -10.18 -10.25 18.65
CA LEU A 500 -11.39 -9.58 18.16
C LEU A 500 -11.26 -8.05 18.22
N PHE A 501 -10.74 -7.53 19.32
CA PHE A 501 -10.48 -6.09 19.46
C PHE A 501 -9.52 -5.56 18.38
N LEU A 502 -8.41 -6.27 18.13
CA LEU A 502 -7.42 -5.90 17.11
C LEU A 502 -8.01 -5.93 15.70
N VAL A 503 -8.76 -6.97 15.34
CA VAL A 503 -9.42 -7.07 14.02
C VAL A 503 -10.38 -5.90 13.79
N VAL A 504 -11.16 -5.51 14.80
CA VAL A 504 -12.06 -4.35 14.73
C VAL A 504 -11.27 -3.03 14.59
N LEU A 505 -10.20 -2.87 15.38
CA LEU A 505 -9.31 -1.72 15.30
C LEU A 505 -8.68 -1.59 13.91
N PHE A 506 -8.16 -2.69 13.38
CA PHE A 506 -7.54 -2.78 12.06
C PHE A 506 -8.53 -2.48 10.93
N ALA A 507 -9.78 -2.96 11.03
CA ALA A 507 -10.83 -2.59 10.08
C ALA A 507 -11.10 -1.07 10.06
N LYS A 508 -11.13 -0.42 11.23
CA LYS A 508 -11.30 1.04 11.34
C LYS A 508 -10.10 1.81 10.76
N VAL A 509 -8.88 1.38 11.08
CA VAL A 509 -7.64 1.97 10.54
C VAL A 509 -7.59 1.83 9.02
N HIS A 510 -7.93 0.65 8.49
CA HIS A 510 -7.99 0.42 7.06
C HIS A 510 -8.98 1.37 6.37
N GLY A 511 -10.18 1.55 6.94
CA GLY A 511 -11.18 2.47 6.40
C GLY A 511 -10.69 3.93 6.31
N GLN A 512 -9.96 4.39 7.34
CA GLN A 512 -9.36 5.74 7.33
C GLN A 512 -8.24 5.87 6.29
N ARG A 513 -7.38 4.85 6.17
CA ARG A 513 -6.31 4.83 5.18
C ARG A 513 -6.86 4.82 3.75
N LYS A 514 -7.86 3.99 3.48
CA LYS A 514 -8.51 3.92 2.16
C LYS A 514 -9.15 5.26 1.78
N ALA A 515 -9.89 5.89 2.70
CA ALA A 515 -10.47 7.21 2.45
C ALA A 515 -9.42 8.29 2.13
N THR A 516 -8.27 8.26 2.83
CA THR A 516 -7.16 9.20 2.59
C THR A 516 -6.50 8.97 1.21
N TYR A 517 -6.37 7.70 0.82
CA TYR A 517 -5.85 7.33 -0.50
C TYR A 517 -6.81 7.78 -1.61
N ASP A 518 -8.10 7.47 -1.47
CA ASP A 518 -9.14 7.84 -2.45
C ASP A 518 -9.23 9.36 -2.65
N GLU A 519 -9.16 10.15 -1.57
CA GLU A 519 -9.10 11.62 -1.63
C GLU A 519 -7.87 12.12 -2.42
N SER A 520 -6.73 11.46 -2.25
CA SER A 520 -5.48 11.80 -2.95
C SER A 520 -5.56 11.47 -4.44
N VAL A 521 -6.18 10.34 -4.80
CA VAL A 521 -6.42 9.95 -6.21
C VAL A 521 -7.39 10.94 -6.85
N GLU A 522 -8.49 11.26 -6.18
CA GLU A 522 -9.48 12.21 -6.68
C GLU A 522 -8.86 13.59 -6.93
N LYS A 523 -7.95 14.03 -6.05
CA LYS A 523 -7.21 15.29 -6.23
C LYS A 523 -6.32 15.27 -7.47
N LEU A 524 -5.56 14.20 -7.70
CA LEU A 524 -4.72 14.05 -8.89
C LEU A 524 -5.55 13.97 -10.17
N VAL A 525 -6.70 13.29 -10.12
CA VAL A 525 -7.59 13.24 -11.28
C VAL A 525 -8.26 14.57 -11.55
N ASN A 526 -8.66 15.31 -10.51
CA ASN A 526 -9.15 16.67 -10.71
C ASN A 526 -8.08 17.59 -11.33
N LEU A 527 -6.80 17.43 -10.97
CA LEU A 527 -5.69 18.13 -11.62
C LEU A 527 -5.56 17.79 -13.12
N THR A 528 -5.88 16.55 -13.49
CA THR A 528 -5.76 16.06 -14.87
C THR A 528 -6.99 16.40 -15.72
N ASN A 529 -8.18 16.07 -15.23
CA ASN A 529 -9.44 16.08 -15.99
C ASN A 529 -10.29 17.35 -15.76
N HIS A 530 -10.05 18.08 -14.67
CA HIS A 530 -10.76 19.32 -14.32
C HIS A 530 -9.78 20.43 -13.92
N PRO A 531 -8.86 20.81 -14.81
CA PRO A 531 -7.81 21.80 -14.52
C PRO A 531 -8.38 23.14 -14.04
N GLU A 532 -9.58 23.52 -14.50
CA GLU A 532 -10.31 24.72 -14.08
C GLU A 532 -10.72 24.70 -12.60
N LYS A 533 -11.14 23.53 -12.08
CA LYS A 533 -11.51 23.35 -10.68
C LYS A 533 -10.27 23.28 -9.80
N ALA A 534 -9.22 22.63 -10.27
CA ALA A 534 -7.94 22.55 -9.57
C ALA A 534 -7.34 23.95 -9.38
N LEU A 535 -7.30 24.78 -10.44
CA LEU A 535 -6.84 26.17 -10.36
C LEU A 535 -7.66 26.99 -9.36
N ALA A 536 -9.00 26.91 -9.43
CA ALA A 536 -9.87 27.62 -8.51
C ALA A 536 -9.66 27.19 -7.05
N LYS A 537 -9.41 25.89 -6.82
CA LYS A 537 -9.10 25.37 -5.50
C LYS A 537 -7.77 25.93 -4.97
N THR A 538 -6.73 25.99 -5.80
CA THR A 538 -5.44 26.61 -5.44
C THR A 538 -5.63 28.07 -5.06
N VAL A 539 -6.35 28.86 -5.85
CA VAL A 539 -6.64 30.27 -5.52
C VAL A 539 -7.42 30.38 -4.20
N SER A 540 -8.47 29.58 -4.02
CA SER A 540 -9.27 29.60 -2.78
C SER A 540 -8.47 29.19 -1.53
N SER A 541 -7.43 28.37 -1.71
CA SER A 541 -6.57 27.93 -0.62
C SER A 541 -5.75 29.08 -0.03
N ILE A 542 -5.48 30.13 -0.81
CA ILE A 542 -4.81 31.35 -0.35
C ILE A 542 -5.69 32.02 0.71
N SER A 543 -6.96 32.32 0.39
CA SER A 543 -7.91 32.93 1.34
C SER A 543 -8.13 32.05 2.58
N GLY A 544 -8.27 30.74 2.38
CA GLY A 544 -8.35 29.78 3.49
C GLY A 544 -7.13 29.80 4.40
N SER A 545 -5.93 29.90 3.82
CA SER A 545 -4.67 29.99 4.57
C SER A 545 -4.53 31.33 5.29
N LEU A 546 -4.96 32.45 4.69
CA LEU A 546 -4.98 33.76 5.34
C LEU A 546 -5.85 33.77 6.61
N ILE A 547 -7.03 33.13 6.56
CA ILE A 547 -7.90 32.98 7.73
C ILE A 547 -7.21 32.19 8.84
N LEU A 548 -6.53 31.09 8.50
CA LEU A 548 -5.80 30.26 9.46
C LEU A 548 -4.57 31.00 10.03
N ALA A 549 -3.83 31.72 9.19
CA ALA A 549 -2.66 32.52 9.58
C ALA A 549 -3.06 33.67 10.52
N LYS A 550 -4.13 34.42 10.19
CA LYS A 550 -4.71 35.44 11.09
C LYS A 550 -5.02 34.85 12.46
N LYS A 551 -5.69 33.70 12.49
CA LYS A 551 -6.04 33.02 13.75
C LYS A 551 -4.80 32.57 14.53
N ALA A 552 -3.78 32.05 13.84
CA ALA A 552 -2.53 31.63 14.44
C ALA A 552 -1.74 32.81 15.04
N MET A 553 -1.66 33.92 14.31
CA MET A 553 -1.07 35.19 14.76
C MET A 553 -1.79 35.72 16.01
N ASN A 554 -3.12 35.84 15.95
CA ASN A 554 -3.91 36.33 17.08
C ASN A 554 -3.75 35.46 18.33
N ASN A 555 -3.73 34.14 18.16
CA ASN A 555 -3.50 33.19 19.25
C ASN A 555 -2.09 33.33 19.84
N VAL A 556 -1.05 33.43 19.02
CA VAL A 556 0.34 33.53 19.53
C VAL A 556 0.58 34.86 20.24
N CYS A 557 0.09 35.96 19.69
CA CYS A 557 0.18 37.27 20.33
C CYS A 557 -0.63 37.33 21.62
N SER A 558 -1.85 36.78 21.65
CA SER A 558 -2.64 36.65 22.88
C SER A 558 -1.93 35.79 23.92
N GLY A 559 -1.39 34.65 23.52
CA GLY A 559 -0.64 33.75 24.39
C GLY A 559 0.58 34.41 25.02
N TYR A 560 1.30 35.23 24.24
CA TYR A 560 2.46 35.98 24.72
C TYR A 560 2.07 37.16 25.65
N ILE A 561 1.09 37.97 25.26
CA ILE A 561 0.64 39.15 26.04
C ILE A 561 -0.04 38.73 27.35
N ASN A 562 -0.82 37.64 27.33
CA ASN A 562 -1.65 37.21 28.45
C ASN A 562 -1.10 36.00 29.21
N GLY A 563 0.02 35.40 28.79
CA GLY A 563 0.65 34.25 29.44
C GLY A 563 -0.08 32.91 29.28
N LYS A 564 -0.92 32.74 28.24
CA LYS A 564 -1.78 31.55 28.07
C LYS A 564 -1.09 30.45 27.24
N LYS A 565 -0.44 29.48 27.90
CA LYS A 565 0.23 28.34 27.23
C LYS A 565 -0.67 27.48 26.32
N LYS A 566 -1.98 27.43 26.57
CA LYS A 566 -2.95 26.70 25.73
C LYS A 566 -2.98 27.24 24.30
N ASP A 567 -2.83 28.56 24.14
CA ASP A 567 -2.91 29.24 22.85
C ASP A 567 -1.73 28.82 21.95
N PHE A 568 -0.55 28.60 22.52
CA PHE A 568 0.65 28.11 21.81
C PHE A 568 0.47 26.72 21.22
N LYS A 569 -0.15 25.79 21.96
CA LYS A 569 -0.47 24.44 21.44
C LYS A 569 -1.44 24.51 20.26
N GLN A 570 -2.41 25.42 20.32
CA GLN A 570 -3.34 25.64 19.23
C GLN A 570 -2.65 26.28 18.00
N THR A 571 -1.79 27.28 18.21
CA THR A 571 -0.97 27.89 17.16
C THR A 571 -0.11 26.84 16.46
N GLY A 572 0.58 25.96 17.19
CA GLY A 572 1.40 24.90 16.59
C GLY A 572 0.61 23.94 15.68
N ARG A 573 -0.65 23.64 16.02
CA ARG A 573 -1.54 22.84 15.16
C ARG A 573 -1.94 23.59 13.89
N LEU A 574 -2.23 24.89 14.00
CA LEU A 574 -2.59 25.73 12.85
C LEU A 574 -1.41 25.88 11.89
N LEU A 575 -0.20 26.12 12.40
CA LEU A 575 1.03 26.21 11.60
C LEU A 575 1.33 24.92 10.84
N LYS A 576 1.13 23.75 11.48
CA LYS A 576 1.28 22.46 10.80
C LYS A 576 0.30 22.29 9.64
N ASN A 577 -0.94 22.77 9.79
CA ASN A 577 -1.93 22.74 8.72
C ASN A 577 -1.61 23.72 7.59
N LEU A 578 -1.11 24.92 7.91
CA LEU A 578 -0.66 25.92 6.93
C LEU A 578 0.45 25.36 6.05
N LYS A 579 1.50 24.80 6.67
CA LYS A 579 2.62 24.18 5.94
C LYS A 579 2.16 23.06 5.00
N LYS A 580 1.29 22.16 5.48
CA LYS A 580 0.72 21.08 4.66
C LYS A 580 -0.11 21.63 3.48
N THR A 581 -0.84 22.74 3.70
CA THR A 581 -1.67 23.37 2.66
C THR A 581 -0.80 24.05 1.61
N TYR A 582 0.28 24.73 2.01
CA TYR A 582 1.27 25.32 1.12
C TYR A 582 1.91 24.26 0.21
N GLU A 583 2.54 23.23 0.80
CA GLU A 583 3.21 22.14 0.06
C GLU A 583 2.25 21.47 -0.95
N SER A 584 1.01 21.25 -0.54
CA SER A 584 -0.07 20.74 -1.38
C SER A 584 -0.41 21.67 -2.56
N SER A 585 -0.53 22.96 -2.29
CA SER A 585 -1.02 23.95 -3.26
C SER A 585 0.03 24.30 -4.29
N ILE A 586 1.30 24.43 -3.86
CA ILE A 586 2.42 24.67 -4.77
C ILE A 586 2.65 23.47 -5.69
N SER A 587 2.66 22.25 -5.14
CA SER A 587 2.80 21.02 -5.94
C SER A 587 1.64 20.86 -6.94
N GLY A 588 0.41 21.10 -6.48
CA GLY A 588 -0.77 21.05 -7.35
C GLY A 588 -0.72 22.10 -8.46
N PHE A 589 -0.29 23.33 -8.16
CA PHE A 589 -0.16 24.39 -9.14
C PHE A 589 0.92 24.11 -10.20
N LEU A 590 2.10 23.65 -9.77
CA LEU A 590 3.19 23.34 -10.70
C LEU A 590 2.82 22.17 -11.63
N THR A 591 2.14 21.14 -11.10
CA THR A 591 1.62 20.04 -11.90
C THR A 591 0.60 20.52 -12.94
N LEU A 592 -0.25 21.49 -12.57
CA LEU A 592 -1.21 22.09 -13.48
C LEU A 592 -0.50 22.88 -14.59
N ALA A 593 0.51 23.66 -14.23
CA ALA A 593 1.27 24.49 -15.16
C ALA A 593 2.05 23.63 -16.16
N GLU A 594 2.74 22.59 -15.69
CA GLU A 594 3.50 21.66 -16.53
C GLU A 594 2.63 21.00 -17.61
N ARG A 595 1.37 20.66 -17.28
CA ARG A 595 0.48 19.90 -18.17
C ARG A 595 -0.39 20.73 -19.10
N HIS A 596 -0.81 21.92 -18.65
CA HIS A 596 -1.90 22.66 -19.29
C HIS A 596 -1.51 24.09 -19.69
N PHE A 597 -0.30 24.55 -19.35
CA PHE A 597 0.14 25.91 -19.70
C PHE A 597 1.14 25.85 -20.84
N ASP A 598 1.00 26.78 -21.76
CA ASP A 598 1.95 26.97 -22.86
C ASP A 598 3.17 27.76 -22.37
N GLU A 599 4.30 27.62 -23.07
CA GLU A 599 5.56 28.28 -22.70
C GLU A 599 5.43 29.82 -22.60
N SER A 600 4.57 30.42 -23.44
CA SER A 600 4.24 31.86 -23.39
C SER A 600 3.57 32.30 -22.08
N GLU A 601 3.00 31.37 -21.33
CA GLU A 601 2.25 31.63 -20.08
C GLU A 601 3.11 31.45 -18.83
N PHE A 602 4.37 31.01 -18.96
CA PHE A 602 5.25 30.74 -17.83
C PHE A 602 5.57 31.99 -17.00
N GLN A 603 5.47 33.19 -17.59
CA GLN A 603 5.58 34.45 -16.83
C GLN A 603 4.53 34.58 -15.74
N SER A 604 3.35 33.96 -15.90
CA SER A 604 2.26 33.99 -14.91
C SER A 604 2.44 32.98 -13.77
N ILE A 605 3.43 32.08 -13.85
CA ILE A 605 3.77 31.13 -12.77
C ILE A 605 4.34 31.90 -11.58
N HIS A 606 5.24 32.86 -11.83
CA HIS A 606 5.96 33.58 -10.80
C HIS A 606 5.02 34.26 -9.78
N PRO A 607 4.03 35.11 -10.18
CA PRO A 607 3.11 35.75 -9.23
C PRO A 607 2.30 34.76 -8.38
N MET A 608 1.85 33.63 -8.95
CA MET A 608 1.12 32.62 -8.17
C MET A 608 2.02 31.92 -7.16
N THR A 609 3.22 31.53 -7.57
CA THR A 609 4.19 30.91 -6.65
C THR A 609 4.66 31.88 -5.57
N GLY A 610 4.78 33.18 -5.91
CA GLY A 610 5.05 34.27 -4.97
C GLY A 610 3.94 34.43 -3.94
N ALA A 611 2.68 34.49 -4.36
CA ALA A 611 1.52 34.57 -3.47
C ALA A 611 1.46 33.40 -2.46
N LEU A 612 1.70 32.17 -2.93
CA LEU A 612 1.80 31.00 -2.05
C LEU A 612 3.02 31.09 -1.12
N GLY A 613 4.16 31.58 -1.63
CA GLY A 613 5.38 31.79 -0.85
C GLY A 613 5.21 32.82 0.28
N TYR A 614 4.48 33.91 0.06
CA TYR A 614 4.20 34.90 1.10
C TYR A 614 3.37 34.32 2.25
N ILE A 615 2.43 33.42 1.97
CA ILE A 615 1.69 32.68 3.02
C ILE A 615 2.63 31.81 3.85
N ASP A 616 3.57 31.11 3.21
CA ASP A 616 4.54 30.27 3.91
C ASP A 616 5.47 31.13 4.78
N ARG A 617 5.97 32.25 4.26
CA ARG A 617 6.75 33.24 5.04
C ARG A 617 6.00 33.75 6.26
N ILE A 618 4.74 34.17 6.10
CA ILE A 618 3.88 34.59 7.22
C ILE A 618 3.77 33.46 8.27
N SER A 619 3.62 32.21 7.83
CA SER A 619 3.58 31.04 8.72
C SER A 619 4.91 30.84 9.45
N GLU A 620 6.05 31.00 8.78
CA GLU A 620 7.38 30.98 9.39
C GLU A 620 7.57 32.11 10.41
N ASN A 621 7.13 33.33 10.09
CA ASN A 621 7.19 34.45 11.02
C ASN A 621 6.38 34.15 12.30
N ILE A 622 5.15 33.64 12.16
CA ILE A 622 4.32 33.23 13.31
C ILE A 622 4.98 32.10 14.11
N SER A 623 5.68 31.17 13.44
CA SER A 623 6.44 30.10 14.08
C SER A 623 7.64 30.65 14.88
N ASN A 624 8.33 31.66 14.37
CA ASN A 624 9.41 32.35 15.08
C ASN A 624 8.89 33.11 16.30
N ILE A 625 7.74 33.81 16.18
CA ILE A 625 7.06 34.42 17.32
C ILE A 625 6.70 33.35 18.37
N LEU A 626 6.16 32.21 17.95
CA LEU A 626 5.80 31.09 18.84
C LEU A 626 7.03 30.57 19.60
N ARG A 627 8.15 30.34 18.90
CA ARG A 627 9.40 29.86 19.50
C ARG A 627 10.00 30.88 20.47
N SER A 628 10.02 32.16 20.09
CA SER A 628 10.55 33.24 20.93
C SER A 628 9.69 33.46 22.20
N SER A 629 8.37 33.45 22.03
CA SER A 629 7.40 33.64 23.10
C SER A 629 7.35 32.45 24.07
N SER A 630 7.38 31.20 23.58
CA SER A 630 7.41 30.01 24.44
C SER A 630 8.67 29.98 25.30
N ASN A 631 9.84 30.21 24.69
CA ASN A 631 11.12 30.24 25.40
C ASN A 631 11.15 31.34 26.46
N SER A 632 10.55 32.50 26.16
CA SER A 632 10.48 33.62 27.10
C SER A 632 9.59 33.33 28.31
N ILE A 633 8.48 32.63 28.11
CA ILE A 633 7.56 32.21 29.19
C ILE A 633 8.17 31.08 30.03
N ASP A 634 8.79 30.08 29.39
CA ASP A 634 9.37 28.93 30.10
C ASP A 634 10.62 29.32 30.91
N SER A 635 11.35 30.36 30.48
CA SER A 635 12.52 30.90 31.21
C SER A 635 12.19 31.96 32.29
N HIS A 636 10.91 32.12 32.68
CA HIS A 636 10.45 33.07 33.70
C HIS A 636 10.98 34.51 33.49
N ARG A 637 11.17 34.93 32.23
CA ARG A 637 11.62 36.30 31.91
C ARG A 637 10.57 37.32 32.37
N THR A 638 11.04 38.53 32.67
CA THR A 638 10.21 39.65 33.12
C THR A 638 9.03 39.85 32.17
N ALA A 639 7.81 39.89 32.72
CA ALA A 639 6.60 40.07 31.94
C ALA A 639 6.63 41.41 31.18
N LEU A 640 6.00 41.45 29.99
CA LEU A 640 5.89 42.67 29.19
C LEU A 640 5.26 43.80 30.02
N ASN A 641 5.88 44.98 29.96
CA ASN A 641 5.31 46.19 30.55
C ASN A 641 4.08 46.68 29.75
N LYS A 642 3.31 47.62 30.31
CA LYS A 642 2.06 48.09 29.69
C LYS A 642 2.29 48.67 28.29
N ASP A 643 3.37 49.42 28.10
CA ASP A 643 3.64 50.08 26.84
C ASP A 643 4.15 49.10 25.76
N GLU A 644 4.97 48.12 26.12
CA GLU A 644 5.40 47.01 25.24
C GLU A 644 4.19 46.19 24.77
N ARG A 645 3.18 46.00 25.62
CA ARG A 645 1.94 45.33 25.21
C ARG A 645 1.14 46.15 24.20
N GLU A 646 1.11 47.47 24.37
CA GLU A 646 0.37 48.36 23.47
C GLU A 646 1.07 48.47 22.11
N ASP A 647 2.40 48.59 22.12
CA ASP A 647 3.25 48.55 20.92
C ASP A 647 2.98 47.28 20.08
N LEU A 648 2.93 46.11 20.71
CA LEU A 648 2.63 44.84 20.03
C LEU A 648 1.17 44.74 19.54
N LYS A 649 0.21 45.32 20.27
CA LYS A 649 -1.19 45.35 19.83
C LYS A 649 -1.36 46.19 18.58
N ASP A 650 -0.66 47.32 18.46
CA ASP A 650 -0.73 48.18 17.28
C ASP A 650 -0.25 47.45 16.03
N LEU A 651 0.92 46.80 16.09
CA LEU A 651 1.44 45.99 14.98
C LEU A 651 0.51 44.81 14.63
N ARG A 652 0.00 44.12 15.65
CA ARG A 652 -0.96 43.02 15.46
C ARG A 652 -2.25 43.51 14.80
N LYS A 653 -2.78 44.66 15.21
CA LYS A 653 -4.01 45.23 14.65
C LYS A 653 -3.82 45.60 13.18
N LEU A 654 -2.68 46.20 12.84
CA LEU A 654 -2.36 46.53 11.44
C LEU A 654 -2.29 45.28 10.55
N ALA A 655 -1.70 44.20 11.07
CA ALA A 655 -1.65 42.90 10.40
C ALA A 655 -3.04 42.28 10.28
N GLU A 656 -3.85 42.33 11.34
CA GLU A 656 -5.23 41.83 11.37
C GLU A 656 -6.09 42.51 10.29
N GLU A 657 -5.99 43.83 10.17
CA GLU A 657 -6.61 44.58 9.08
C GLU A 657 -6.04 44.16 7.71
N GLY A 658 -4.74 43.88 7.62
CA GLY A 658 -4.12 43.35 6.41
C GLY A 658 -4.73 42.02 5.96
N PHE A 659 -4.85 41.06 6.89
CA PHE A 659 -5.53 39.79 6.63
C PHE A 659 -6.98 39.99 6.17
N GLU A 660 -7.75 40.86 6.85
CA GLU A 660 -9.16 41.11 6.49
C GLU A 660 -9.31 41.69 5.09
N LEU A 661 -8.44 42.61 4.68
CA LEU A 661 -8.47 43.18 3.33
C LEU A 661 -8.16 42.13 2.25
N LEU A 662 -7.28 41.17 2.54
CA LEU A 662 -6.88 40.17 1.56
C LEU A 662 -7.84 38.98 1.46
N VAL A 663 -8.52 38.60 2.54
CA VAL A 663 -9.41 37.42 2.56
C VAL A 663 -10.58 37.56 1.57
N ASP A 664 -11.15 38.76 1.42
CA ASP A 664 -12.27 39.07 0.52
C ASP A 664 -11.84 39.83 -0.75
N SER A 665 -10.54 39.87 -1.03
CA SER A 665 -9.98 40.59 -2.18
C SER A 665 -10.38 40.02 -3.54
N ASP A 666 -10.76 38.75 -3.58
CA ASP A 666 -11.29 38.06 -4.76
C ASP A 666 -12.68 38.58 -5.17
N LYS A 667 -13.49 39.01 -4.19
CA LYS A 667 -14.84 39.55 -4.43
C LYS A 667 -14.84 41.05 -4.62
N ILE A 668 -13.93 41.76 -3.94
CA ILE A 668 -13.90 43.21 -3.90
C ILE A 668 -12.48 43.69 -4.25
N PRO A 669 -12.17 43.92 -5.54
CA PRO A 669 -10.83 44.29 -6.00
C PRO A 669 -10.28 45.57 -5.35
N SER A 670 -11.13 46.52 -4.95
CA SER A 670 -10.73 47.75 -4.27
C SER A 670 -10.10 47.50 -2.89
N LEU A 671 -10.26 46.31 -2.30
CA LEU A 671 -9.59 45.94 -1.05
C LEU A 671 -8.09 45.71 -1.25
N LEU A 672 -7.66 45.21 -2.42
CA LEU A 672 -6.22 45.07 -2.74
C LEU A 672 -5.55 46.44 -2.81
N GLU A 673 -6.22 47.42 -3.42
CA GLU A 673 -5.73 48.79 -3.50
C GLU A 673 -5.55 49.41 -2.11
N LYS A 674 -6.49 49.14 -1.21
CA LYS A 674 -6.41 49.57 0.18
C LYS A 674 -5.27 48.88 0.93
N ALA A 675 -5.07 47.57 0.70
CA ALA A 675 -4.00 46.78 1.33
C ALA A 675 -2.60 47.26 0.91
N ARG A 676 -2.41 47.66 -0.36
CA ARG A 676 -1.14 48.18 -0.91
C ARG A 676 -1.00 49.72 -0.82
N SER A 677 -1.85 50.39 -0.05
CA SER A 677 -1.87 51.85 -0.04
C SER A 677 -0.60 52.45 0.57
N LYS A 678 -0.06 53.53 -0.03
CA LYS A 678 1.07 54.31 0.53
C LYS A 678 0.81 54.77 1.97
N LYS A 679 -0.46 54.99 2.32
CA LYS A 679 -0.89 55.32 3.68
C LYS A 679 -0.54 54.21 4.67
N LYS A 680 -0.84 52.94 4.34
CA LYS A 680 -0.59 51.80 5.21
C LYS A 680 0.91 51.50 5.35
N LEU A 681 1.67 51.68 4.28
CA LEU A 681 3.14 51.58 4.33
C LEU A 681 3.75 52.65 5.26
N LYS A 682 3.27 53.90 5.15
CA LYS A 682 3.69 54.98 6.03
C LYS A 682 3.32 54.70 7.48
N GLU A 683 2.11 54.22 7.73
CA GLU A 683 1.64 53.84 9.07
C GLU A 683 2.50 52.74 9.71
N LEU A 684 2.85 51.68 8.96
CA LEU A 684 3.77 50.64 9.43
C LEU A 684 5.14 51.23 9.77
N SER A 685 5.69 52.09 8.91
CA SER A 685 6.98 52.75 9.11
C SER A 685 6.98 53.63 10.37
N ASP A 686 5.93 54.44 10.55
CA ASP A 686 5.76 55.31 11.71
C ASP A 686 5.66 54.50 13.02
N ILE A 687 4.90 53.40 13.00
CA ILE A 687 4.80 52.46 14.15
C ILE A 687 6.17 51.83 14.45
N LYS A 688 6.88 51.32 13.43
CA LYS A 688 8.21 50.71 13.60
C LYS A 688 9.19 51.70 14.24
N ILE A 689 9.32 52.89 13.68
CA ILE A 689 10.23 53.94 14.20
C ILE A 689 9.87 54.30 15.64
N ARG A 690 8.58 54.45 15.94
CA ARG A 690 8.07 54.78 17.29
C ARG A 690 8.43 53.69 18.30
N ILE A 691 8.18 52.42 17.99
CA ILE A 691 8.46 51.28 18.87
C ILE A 691 9.96 51.20 19.18
N TYR A 692 10.82 51.31 18.16
CA TYR A 692 12.27 51.29 18.33
C TYR A 692 12.78 52.42 19.23
N LYS A 693 12.31 53.64 18.98
CA LYS A 693 12.67 54.83 19.77
C LYS A 693 12.22 54.68 21.23
N ASN A 694 11.01 54.16 21.45
CA ASN A 694 10.47 53.95 22.79
C ASN A 694 11.23 52.85 23.54
N GLN A 695 11.49 51.71 22.91
CA GLN A 695 12.23 50.62 23.55
C GLN A 695 13.67 51.01 23.90
N MET A 696 14.35 51.78 23.03
CA MET A 696 15.70 52.27 23.33
C MET A 696 15.70 53.23 24.53
N LYS A 697 14.68 54.09 24.67
CA LYS A 697 14.51 54.93 25.87
C LYS A 697 14.30 54.09 27.13
N ARG A 698 13.48 53.03 27.07
CA ARG A 698 13.23 52.12 28.20
C ARG A 698 14.51 51.41 28.65
N ILE A 699 15.33 50.93 27.71
CA ILE A 699 16.63 50.30 27.99
C ILE A 699 17.56 51.30 28.67
N ARG A 700 17.67 52.52 28.12
CA ARG A 700 18.55 53.58 28.68
C ARG A 700 18.14 54.00 30.09
N LYS A 701 16.84 54.00 30.40
CA LYS A 701 16.29 54.32 31.73
C LYS A 701 16.34 53.16 32.72
N GLY A 702 16.74 51.95 32.30
CA GLY A 702 16.72 50.75 33.14
C GLY A 702 15.33 50.15 33.35
N GLU A 703 14.30 50.66 32.66
CA GLU A 703 12.91 50.18 32.73
C GLU A 703 12.72 48.81 32.02
N SER A 704 13.65 48.43 31.13
CA SER A 704 13.70 47.10 30.50
C SER A 704 15.13 46.57 30.44
N LYS A 705 15.32 45.27 30.68
CA LYS A 705 16.65 44.63 30.62
C LYS A 705 17.03 44.35 29.16
N LEU A 706 18.33 44.43 28.84
CA LEU A 706 18.83 44.18 27.48
C LEU A 706 18.45 42.77 26.98
N LYS A 707 18.64 41.73 27.80
CA LYS A 707 18.31 40.34 27.43
C LYS A 707 16.81 40.08 27.19
N SER A 708 15.92 40.76 27.92
CA SER A 708 14.47 40.67 27.68
C SER A 708 14.06 41.45 26.43
N SER A 709 14.72 42.58 26.17
CA SER A 709 14.50 43.40 24.98
C SER A 709 14.85 42.66 23.68
N VAL A 710 15.82 41.75 23.68
CA VAL A 710 16.14 40.95 22.48
C VAL A 710 14.95 40.11 22.02
N ALA A 711 14.29 39.37 22.92
CA ALA A 711 13.13 38.55 22.55
C ALA A 711 11.94 39.41 22.11
N TYR A 712 11.77 40.56 22.75
CA TYR A 712 10.78 41.56 22.35
C TYR A 712 11.04 42.09 20.93
N PHE A 713 12.28 42.49 20.62
CA PHE A 713 12.65 42.96 19.28
C PHE A 713 12.46 41.90 18.20
N VAL A 714 12.78 40.63 18.48
CA VAL A 714 12.47 39.53 17.55
C VAL A 714 10.98 39.51 17.25
N ILE A 715 10.11 39.57 18.26
CA ILE A 715 8.67 39.53 18.04
C ILE A 715 8.16 40.78 17.30
N VAL A 716 8.74 41.95 17.57
CA VAL A 716 8.44 43.19 16.84
C VAL A 716 8.82 43.06 15.36
N GLU A 717 10.03 42.60 15.04
CA GLU A 717 10.45 42.41 13.65
C GLU A 717 9.59 41.38 12.93
N GLU A 718 9.29 40.24 13.55
CA GLU A 718 8.45 39.22 12.93
C GLU A 718 7.01 39.73 12.65
N LEU A 719 6.47 40.63 13.50
CA LEU A 719 5.18 41.28 13.25
C LEU A 719 5.26 42.35 12.15
N VAL A 720 6.38 43.05 12.02
CA VAL A 720 6.64 43.95 10.90
C VAL A 720 6.72 43.15 9.61
N ASP A 721 7.50 42.07 9.58
CA ASP A 721 7.66 41.19 8.43
C ASP A 721 6.33 40.58 7.99
N ILE A 722 5.45 40.20 8.93
CA ILE A 722 4.08 39.75 8.60
C ILE A 722 3.32 40.86 7.85
N ASN A 723 3.39 42.11 8.30
CA ASN A 723 2.72 43.22 7.61
C ASN A 723 3.32 43.47 6.22
N GLU A 724 4.64 43.44 6.08
CA GLU A 724 5.33 43.61 4.79
C GLU A 724 4.98 42.48 3.82
N ASN A 725 4.98 41.22 4.28
CA ASN A 725 4.57 40.06 3.48
C ASN A 725 3.08 40.13 3.08
N LEU A 726 2.19 40.66 3.92
CA LEU A 726 0.78 40.90 3.56
C LEU A 726 0.65 41.98 2.47
N MET A 727 1.45 43.05 2.54
CA MET A 727 1.45 44.09 1.49
C MET A 727 1.97 43.53 0.16
N ALA A 728 3.07 42.77 0.19
CA ALA A 728 3.64 42.15 -1.00
C ALA A 728 2.69 41.09 -1.61
N LEU A 729 2.02 40.30 -0.77
CA LEU A 729 0.97 39.39 -1.21
C LEU A 729 -0.18 40.13 -1.93
N ALA A 730 -0.52 41.35 -1.49
CA ALA A 730 -1.53 42.16 -2.17
C ALA A 730 -1.11 42.54 -3.61
N GLU A 731 0.18 42.77 -3.84
CA GLU A 731 0.73 43.08 -5.16
C GLU A 731 0.64 41.87 -6.10
N ASP A 732 1.02 40.69 -5.63
CA ASP A 732 0.90 39.45 -6.41
C ASP A 732 -0.56 39.08 -6.67
N LEU A 733 -1.44 39.21 -5.66
CA LEU A 733 -2.87 38.91 -5.83
C LEU A 733 -3.56 39.82 -6.86
N ALA A 734 -3.11 41.07 -7.02
CA ALA A 734 -3.61 41.97 -8.05
C ALA A 734 -3.33 41.46 -9.48
N GLN A 735 -2.31 40.62 -9.66
CA GLN A 735 -2.01 39.95 -10.93
C GLN A 735 -2.65 38.56 -11.00
N VAL A 736 -2.57 37.79 -9.92
CA VAL A 736 -3.01 36.40 -9.85
C VAL A 736 -4.51 36.25 -10.01
N ILE A 737 -5.32 37.09 -9.36
CA ILE A 737 -6.80 36.96 -9.39
C ILE A 737 -7.35 37.15 -10.81
N PRO A 738 -7.06 38.26 -11.52
CA PRO A 738 -7.55 38.44 -12.90
C PRO A 738 -7.03 37.37 -13.86
N TRP A 739 -5.75 37.00 -13.72
CA TRP A 739 -5.14 35.96 -14.53
C TRP A 739 -5.82 34.60 -14.31
N ALA A 740 -6.02 34.19 -13.06
CA ALA A 740 -6.62 32.90 -12.73
C ALA A 740 -8.07 32.82 -13.21
N GLU A 741 -8.84 33.91 -13.14
CA GLU A 741 -10.19 33.97 -13.72
C GLU A 741 -10.18 33.81 -15.24
N SER A 742 -9.28 34.52 -15.93
CA SER A 742 -9.11 34.43 -17.38
C SER A 742 -8.72 33.01 -17.80
N LYS A 743 -7.70 32.44 -17.15
CA LYS A 743 -7.20 31.09 -17.44
C LYS A 743 -8.25 30.02 -17.11
N LYS A 744 -9.01 30.18 -16.02
CA LYS A 744 -10.14 29.30 -15.70
C LYS A 744 -11.18 29.28 -16.83
N ARG A 745 -11.53 30.45 -17.39
CA ARG A 745 -12.45 30.53 -18.54
C ARG A 745 -11.86 29.91 -19.80
N ALA A 746 -10.56 30.07 -20.03
CA ALA A 746 -9.87 29.43 -21.14
C ALA A 746 -9.90 27.89 -21.01
N LEU A 747 -9.52 27.36 -19.85
CA LEU A 747 -9.55 25.92 -19.54
C LEU A 747 -10.96 25.32 -19.65
N GLN A 748 -12.00 26.08 -19.28
CA GLN A 748 -13.40 25.66 -19.46
C GLN A 748 -13.82 25.58 -20.94
N ARG A 749 -13.23 26.40 -21.81
CA ARG A 749 -13.53 26.41 -23.25
C ARG A 749 -12.74 25.35 -24.03
N SER A 750 -11.53 25.02 -23.58
CA SER A 750 -10.68 23.97 -24.17
C SER A 750 -10.96 22.57 -23.63
N ALA A 751 -11.79 22.42 -22.59
CA ALA A 751 -12.31 21.12 -22.19
C ALA A 751 -13.08 20.50 -23.37
N PRO A 752 -12.71 19.30 -23.86
CA PRO A 752 -13.40 18.69 -24.97
C PRO A 752 -14.88 18.56 -24.62
N HIS A 753 -15.76 18.99 -25.52
CA HIS A 753 -17.15 18.58 -25.51
C HIS A 753 -17.17 17.06 -25.61
N ILE A 754 -17.14 16.38 -24.47
CA ILE A 754 -17.57 14.99 -24.36
C ILE A 754 -19.06 15.06 -24.67
N GLY A 755 -19.41 14.83 -25.94
CA GLY A 755 -20.79 14.67 -26.35
C GLY A 755 -21.46 13.68 -25.41
N ASN A 756 -22.73 13.94 -25.09
CA ASN A 756 -23.62 13.05 -24.35
C ASN A 756 -23.75 11.69 -25.09
N GLY A 757 -22.71 10.87 -25.06
CA GLY A 757 -22.80 9.43 -25.25
C GLY A 757 -23.42 8.89 -23.98
N LYS A 758 -24.70 8.50 -24.05
CA LYS A 758 -25.50 7.86 -23.00
C LYS A 758 -24.63 7.17 -21.94
N ILE A 759 -24.38 7.88 -20.84
CA ILE A 759 -24.04 7.25 -19.58
C ILE A 759 -25.33 6.52 -19.18
N SER A 760 -25.32 5.20 -19.30
CA SER A 760 -26.34 4.36 -18.67
C SER A 760 -26.29 4.68 -17.18
N THR A 761 -27.26 5.45 -16.72
CA THR A 761 -27.52 5.71 -15.31
C THR A 761 -27.82 4.36 -14.65
N PHE A 762 -26.85 3.84 -13.89
CA PHE A 762 -27.15 2.80 -12.91
C PHE A 762 -28.14 3.38 -11.88
N PRO A 763 -29.16 2.62 -11.47
CA PRO A 763 -30.22 3.14 -10.61
C PRO A 763 -29.68 3.46 -9.22
N ALA A 764 -30.15 4.57 -8.66
CA ALA A 764 -29.85 5.00 -7.31
C ALA A 764 -30.19 3.90 -6.28
N PRO A 765 -29.40 3.73 -5.21
CA PRO A 765 -29.72 2.81 -4.14
C PRO A 765 -31.02 3.26 -3.46
N SER A 766 -31.95 2.31 -3.29
CA SER A 766 -33.25 2.49 -2.65
C SER A 766 -33.14 3.20 -1.32
N ALA A 767 -33.76 4.38 -1.21
CA ALA A 767 -33.94 5.10 0.03
C ALA A 767 -34.79 4.26 1.01
N GLY A 768 -34.15 3.78 2.08
CA GLY A 768 -34.84 3.23 3.24
C GLY A 768 -35.75 4.29 3.86
N LYS A 769 -37.04 3.97 3.97
CA LYS A 769 -38.07 4.79 4.62
C LYS A 769 -37.67 5.13 6.07
N GLN A 770 -37.15 6.34 6.31
CA GLN A 770 -37.19 6.94 7.64
C GLN A 770 -38.59 7.49 7.90
N LYS A 771 -39.34 6.82 8.80
CA LYS A 771 -40.61 7.29 9.35
C LYS A 771 -40.39 8.60 10.12
N LYS A 772 -40.91 9.72 9.58
CA LYS A 772 -41.16 10.95 10.35
C LYS A 772 -42.26 10.69 11.39
N LYS A 773 -41.91 10.69 12.68
CA LYS A 773 -42.90 10.89 13.77
C LYS A 773 -43.20 12.40 13.85
N LYS A 774 -44.41 12.77 13.42
CA LYS A 774 -45.06 14.04 13.81
C LYS A 774 -45.31 13.99 15.32
N LYS A 775 -44.84 15.00 16.07
CA LYS A 775 -45.45 15.41 17.35
C LYS A 775 -46.16 16.73 17.08
N GLN A 776 -47.49 16.67 17.09
CA GLN A 776 -48.37 17.83 17.27
C GLN A 776 -48.52 18.10 18.77
N LYS A 777 -48.71 19.38 19.08
CA LYS A 777 -49.00 19.96 20.40
C LYS A 777 -50.12 19.22 21.13
N THR A 778 -49.89 18.87 22.39
CA THR A 778 -50.67 19.34 23.55
C THR A 778 -49.82 19.13 24.79
#